data_AF-A0A3E2YHV0-F1
#
_entry.id   AF-A0A3E2YHV0-F1
#
_cell.length_a   1.000
_cell.length_b   1.000
_cell.length_c   1.000
_cell.angle_alpha   90.00
_cell.angle_beta   90.00
_cell.angle_gamma   90.00
#
_symmetry.space_group_name_H-M   'P 1'
#
loop_
_entity.id
_entity.type
_entity.pdbx_description
1 polymer ?
#
loop_
_entity_poly.entity_id
_entity_poly.type
_entity_poly.pdbx_seq_one_letter_code
_entity_poly.pdbx_strand_id
1 'polypeptide(L)'
;MTDSLGRRLAATNNAEEWLAVEDEAGAGKRFAAVDDLLAAVTSVAFAGKPPVWVTAAEATRALTLRHVPPSTRAALKQRFDLATQQAAGAWWLPESAPIKPGTVNLPAYYAIEPRWAMNTAATDAVRVEFDGSPDALASWALLIPFANALYAPLILRGPDAGALEPAARDAAWAAVDALYTALGLASENVRSALTRMRPGNGWSQLPTAEQTATKVALLDALRQVVGRQTVRRWRAEVLRPLVRRYYAKANKDAPTARAVLTKALQPATAAYFGGNWLALLDYLGEAVAAGEEISTALPEPRLYVQASAKVEQVAAEKNLPVEEVAKILASYLGTDEIRSPIQRRLDVLRRYWAAFDTVHARQASGMPAPPDLTPGRGFDIGEDVPFTRPDLERVLPPAVLADIDALWSGACVPRYPDRIVSTLFPQAAMVAAFGPALTFWNNIALTCWFYCEGPYSRTDIDGTAEYHSRDVKALAAADTPVDQQLFADLRAAQQRLGPPQELWADRRVLDEAGPGVTITMSMGGGVRRDGFEILRDIVTTHRRAWAAHNLETALNRAWEEPLRELARQVNLAVARRGKLPTLKQFATLGAPIANAWFGGDLAALYAAVGERAPVEPTRMQLMPYDRAAFCNQVFTTLGGRYVPNSRAVEDIEGNHLSWDLRRLAAEAPRFIQLEEALDRPPTPKEFGAARLTWPDTVTFDRYAAAVRQVRAGLDTVRPTATTAEQAASRVAGTEPTTTSVGRSWESTGQAAPARPAPEQRPIPAQPSMPTAAAQPAAASPRQSSTPPRAVSPAAGTAAPERRSGVMGRLLGHRKASAPESPGAGWYPDPQTPGQLRWWDGAAWTEHIHRP
;
A
#
# COMPACT_ATOMS: atom_id res chain seq x y z
N MET A 1 30.91 -34.72 -31.33
CA MET A 1 30.31 -33.60 -30.57
C MET A 1 31.21 -32.40 -30.81
N THR A 2 30.71 -31.38 -31.50
CA THR A 2 31.42 -30.14 -31.77
C THR A 2 31.79 -29.43 -30.46
N ASP A 3 33.00 -28.89 -30.37
CA ASP A 3 33.50 -28.16 -29.21
C ASP A 3 32.86 -26.76 -29.18
N SER A 4 31.72 -26.64 -28.48
CA SER A 4 30.97 -25.38 -28.39
C SER A 4 31.78 -24.31 -27.66
N LEU A 5 31.52 -23.03 -27.96
CA LEU A 5 32.18 -21.92 -27.27
C LEU A 5 31.99 -22.04 -25.75
N GLY A 6 30.79 -22.41 -25.30
CA GLY A 6 30.50 -22.56 -23.90
C GLY A 6 31.36 -23.62 -23.19
N ARG A 7 31.66 -24.76 -23.85
CA ARG A 7 32.51 -25.81 -23.25
C ARG A 7 33.94 -25.33 -23.10
N ARG A 8 34.47 -24.64 -24.10
CA ARG A 8 35.79 -23.99 -24.06
C ARG A 8 35.86 -22.95 -22.93
N LEU A 9 34.83 -22.10 -22.80
CA LEU A 9 34.74 -21.11 -21.74
C LEU A 9 34.64 -21.75 -20.34
N ALA A 10 33.90 -22.85 -20.19
CA ALA A 10 33.75 -23.57 -18.93
C ALA A 10 35.07 -24.20 -18.44
N ALA A 11 35.97 -24.54 -19.35
CA ALA A 11 37.29 -25.10 -19.05
C ALA A 11 38.31 -24.06 -18.55
N THR A 12 38.01 -22.76 -18.62
CA THR A 12 38.93 -21.69 -18.22
C THR A 12 39.02 -21.48 -16.71
N ASN A 13 40.22 -21.14 -16.24
CA ASN A 13 40.54 -20.98 -14.82
C ASN A 13 40.60 -19.52 -14.34
N ASN A 14 40.71 -18.56 -15.26
CA ASN A 14 40.78 -17.13 -14.95
C ASN A 14 40.16 -16.26 -16.06
N ALA A 15 40.02 -14.96 -15.78
CA ALA A 15 39.45 -13.99 -16.73
C ALA A 15 40.29 -13.81 -18.00
N GLU A 16 41.61 -13.98 -17.95
CA GLU A 16 42.48 -13.78 -19.12
C GLU A 16 42.29 -14.91 -20.14
N GLU A 17 42.31 -16.16 -19.68
CA GLU A 17 41.98 -17.34 -20.50
C GLU A 17 40.57 -17.24 -21.10
N TRP A 18 39.60 -16.78 -20.30
CA TRP A 18 38.24 -16.55 -20.79
C TRP A 18 38.19 -15.57 -21.95
N LEU A 19 38.84 -14.40 -21.79
CA LEU A 19 38.86 -13.37 -22.82
C LEU A 19 39.60 -13.83 -24.07
N ALA A 20 40.68 -14.61 -23.94
CA ALA A 20 41.41 -15.16 -25.08
C ALA A 20 40.52 -16.10 -25.92
N VAL A 21 39.78 -17.01 -25.26
CA VAL A 21 38.84 -17.92 -25.94
C VAL A 21 37.71 -17.15 -26.61
N GLU A 22 37.17 -16.12 -25.94
CA GLU A 22 36.08 -15.30 -26.47
C GLU A 22 36.51 -14.43 -27.67
N ASP A 23 37.73 -13.89 -27.62
CA ASP A 23 38.32 -13.09 -28.70
C ASP A 23 38.61 -13.94 -29.94
N GLU A 24 39.15 -15.15 -29.75
CA GLU A 24 39.37 -16.11 -30.83
C GLU A 24 38.05 -16.47 -31.56
N ALA A 25 36.96 -16.62 -30.80
CA ALA A 25 35.63 -16.87 -31.35
C ALA A 25 34.93 -15.60 -31.89
N GLY A 26 35.52 -14.41 -31.72
CA GLY A 26 34.91 -13.13 -32.10
C GLY A 26 33.64 -12.75 -31.32
N ALA A 27 33.29 -13.50 -30.28
CA ALA A 27 32.04 -13.35 -29.53
C ALA A 27 32.02 -12.09 -28.64
N GLY A 28 33.20 -11.55 -28.29
CA GLY A 28 33.33 -10.38 -27.43
C GLY A 28 32.73 -9.09 -28.01
N LYS A 29 32.58 -9.01 -29.34
CA LYS A 29 31.96 -7.86 -30.03
C LYS A 29 30.53 -7.61 -29.55
N ARG A 30 29.81 -8.65 -29.13
CA ARG A 30 28.42 -8.56 -28.64
C ARG A 30 28.27 -7.66 -27.42
N PHE A 31 29.30 -7.56 -26.59
CA PHE A 31 29.21 -6.83 -25.33
C PHE A 31 29.91 -5.47 -25.37
N ALA A 32 30.49 -5.07 -26.51
CA ALA A 32 31.25 -3.84 -26.64
C ALA A 32 30.48 -2.62 -26.14
N ALA A 33 29.19 -2.49 -26.47
CA ALA A 33 28.36 -1.38 -26.02
C ALA A 33 28.14 -1.35 -24.50
N VAL A 34 28.02 -2.53 -23.85
CA VAL A 34 27.86 -2.65 -22.39
C VAL A 34 29.19 -2.35 -21.69
N ASP A 35 30.29 -2.84 -22.24
CA ASP A 35 31.63 -2.60 -21.74
C ASP A 35 32.00 -1.09 -21.85
N ASP A 36 31.66 -0.46 -22.97
CA ASP A 36 31.87 0.97 -23.20
C ASP A 36 30.99 1.83 -22.27
N LEU A 37 29.75 1.41 -21.98
CA LEU A 37 28.89 2.06 -20.97
C LEU A 37 29.54 2.04 -19.60
N LEU A 38 29.97 0.86 -19.13
CA LEU A 38 30.57 0.72 -17.80
C LEU A 38 31.86 1.53 -17.68
N ALA A 39 32.70 1.51 -18.72
CA ALA A 39 33.93 2.30 -18.78
C ALA A 39 33.66 3.80 -18.75
N ALA A 40 32.69 4.29 -19.52
CA ALA A 40 32.33 5.71 -19.56
C ALA A 40 31.82 6.22 -18.20
N VAL A 41 30.89 5.49 -17.57
CA VAL A 41 30.33 5.85 -16.25
C VAL A 41 31.43 5.87 -15.18
N THR A 42 32.30 4.86 -15.19
CA THR A 42 33.40 4.75 -14.23
C THR A 42 34.41 5.88 -14.39
N SER A 43 34.72 6.25 -15.63
CA SER A 43 35.59 7.40 -15.94
C SER A 43 35.02 8.72 -15.41
N VAL A 44 33.71 8.95 -15.59
CA VAL A 44 33.02 10.13 -15.04
C VAL A 44 33.12 10.17 -13.51
N ALA A 45 32.88 9.03 -12.84
CA ALA A 45 33.00 8.93 -11.39
C ALA A 45 34.41 9.31 -10.92
N PHE A 46 35.46 8.71 -11.52
CA PHE A 46 36.85 9.02 -11.17
C PHE A 46 37.30 10.44 -11.53
N ALA A 47 36.58 11.12 -12.43
CA ALA A 47 36.79 12.55 -12.68
C ALA A 47 36.18 13.46 -11.58
N GLY A 48 35.66 12.88 -10.49
CA GLY A 48 35.09 13.61 -9.37
C GLY A 48 33.65 14.08 -9.60
N LYS A 49 32.99 13.59 -10.66
CA LYS A 49 31.61 13.99 -11.01
C LYS A 49 30.66 12.83 -10.72
N PRO A 50 29.54 13.04 -10.02
CA PRO A 50 28.59 11.94 -9.74
C PRO A 50 27.89 11.54 -11.05
N PRO A 51 28.09 10.30 -11.55
CA PRO A 51 27.43 9.86 -12.78
C PRO A 51 25.95 9.57 -12.59
N VAL A 52 25.49 9.24 -11.38
CA VAL A 52 24.10 8.88 -11.10
C VAL A 52 23.41 9.98 -10.31
N TRP A 53 22.26 10.43 -10.79
CA TRP A 53 21.44 11.45 -10.14
C TRP A 53 20.05 10.92 -9.84
N VAL A 54 19.56 11.22 -8.63
CA VAL A 54 18.19 10.93 -8.23
C VAL A 54 17.41 12.23 -8.31
N THR A 55 16.38 12.26 -9.15
CA THR A 55 15.44 13.37 -9.23
C THR A 55 14.16 12.99 -8.50
N ALA A 56 13.74 13.84 -7.56
CA ALA A 56 12.43 13.74 -6.92
C ALA A 56 11.45 14.57 -7.74
N ALA A 57 10.75 13.95 -8.69
CA ALA A 57 9.50 14.51 -9.20
C ALA A 57 8.36 14.07 -8.26
N GLU A 58 7.36 14.92 -8.06
CA GLU A 58 6.35 14.88 -6.98
C GLU A 58 5.57 13.55 -6.80
N ALA A 59 5.65 12.61 -7.75
CA ALA A 59 5.04 11.28 -7.64
C ALA A 59 5.99 10.09 -7.90
N THR A 60 7.13 10.28 -8.58
CA THR A 60 8.06 9.21 -8.94
C THR A 60 9.51 9.68 -8.83
N ARG A 61 10.32 8.96 -8.04
CA ARG A 61 11.76 9.19 -8.01
C ARG A 61 12.39 8.56 -9.24
N ALA A 62 12.93 9.37 -10.13
CA ALA A 62 13.61 8.89 -11.33
C ALA A 62 15.13 8.91 -11.11
N LEU A 63 15.80 7.86 -11.57
CA LEU A 63 17.25 7.77 -11.61
C LEU A 63 17.73 8.08 -13.02
N THR A 64 18.68 9.00 -13.13
CA THR A 64 19.26 9.41 -14.42
C THR A 64 20.77 9.35 -14.39
N LEU A 65 21.37 8.73 -15.41
CA LEU A 65 22.81 8.80 -15.63
C LEU A 65 23.15 10.11 -16.34
N ARG A 66 24.08 10.91 -15.81
CA ARG A 66 24.57 12.14 -16.43
C ARG A 66 25.96 11.95 -17.03
N HIS A 67 26.32 12.83 -17.96
CA HIS A 67 27.64 12.85 -18.63
C HIS A 67 27.98 11.56 -19.41
N VAL A 68 26.96 10.79 -19.80
CA VAL A 68 27.11 9.59 -20.64
C VAL A 68 27.05 10.01 -22.12
N PRO A 69 27.99 9.54 -22.98
CA PRO A 69 27.99 9.84 -24.41
C PRO A 69 26.67 9.47 -25.12
N PRO A 70 26.27 10.18 -26.19
CA PRO A 70 25.04 9.88 -26.92
C PRO A 70 24.95 8.45 -27.47
N SER A 71 26.06 7.91 -27.99
CA SER A 71 26.16 6.52 -28.50
C SER A 71 25.85 5.49 -27.40
N THR A 72 26.36 5.75 -26.19
CA THR A 72 26.13 4.93 -25.01
C THR A 72 24.68 5.01 -24.52
N ARG A 73 24.02 6.17 -24.69
CA ARG A 73 22.59 6.34 -24.32
C ARG A 73 21.66 5.47 -25.15
N ALA A 74 21.91 5.39 -26.46
CA ALA A 74 21.13 4.56 -27.37
C ALA A 74 21.24 3.07 -26.99
N ALA A 75 22.47 2.61 -26.73
CA ALA A 75 22.72 1.25 -26.26
C ALA A 75 22.04 0.94 -24.92
N LEU A 76 22.02 1.92 -24.00
CA LEU A 76 21.35 1.79 -22.72
C LEU A 76 19.84 1.59 -22.89
N LYS A 77 19.17 2.41 -23.71
CA LYS A 77 17.73 2.25 -23.97
C LYS A 77 17.41 0.92 -24.63
N GLN A 78 18.20 0.51 -25.63
CA GLN A 78 17.99 -0.77 -26.32
C GLN A 78 18.17 -1.97 -25.40
N ARG A 79 19.13 -1.91 -24.46
CA ARG A 79 19.53 -3.06 -23.65
C ARG A 79 18.82 -3.16 -22.31
N PHE A 80 18.53 -2.03 -21.67
CA PHE A 80 18.04 -1.96 -20.29
C PHE A 80 16.59 -1.46 -20.19
N ASP A 81 15.84 -1.47 -21.29
CA ASP A 81 14.40 -1.25 -21.23
C ASP A 81 13.68 -2.49 -20.64
N LEU A 82 12.91 -2.28 -19.56
CA LEU A 82 12.25 -3.37 -18.83
C LEU A 82 11.27 -4.12 -19.72
N ALA A 83 10.42 -3.40 -20.47
CA ALA A 83 9.42 -4.00 -21.34
C ALA A 83 10.08 -4.88 -22.42
N THR A 84 11.18 -4.41 -23.00
CA THR A 84 11.98 -5.17 -23.96
C THR A 84 12.56 -6.45 -23.34
N GLN A 85 13.11 -6.39 -22.12
CA GLN A 85 13.63 -7.61 -21.45
C GLN A 85 12.51 -8.58 -21.08
N GLN A 86 11.37 -8.08 -20.61
CA GLN A 86 10.19 -8.90 -20.30
C GLN A 86 9.61 -9.57 -21.55
N ALA A 87 9.56 -8.86 -22.68
CA ALA A 87 9.17 -9.42 -23.97
C ALA A 87 10.11 -10.55 -24.43
N ALA A 88 11.38 -10.52 -24.00
CA ALA A 88 12.34 -11.60 -24.21
C ALA A 88 12.26 -12.74 -23.16
N GLY A 89 11.26 -12.71 -22.27
CA GLY A 89 10.99 -13.72 -21.25
C GLY A 89 11.59 -13.45 -19.87
N ALA A 90 12.16 -12.26 -19.64
CA ALA A 90 12.77 -11.90 -18.36
C ALA A 90 11.75 -11.44 -17.30
N TRP A 91 10.61 -12.13 -17.17
CA TRP A 91 9.57 -11.82 -16.19
C TRP A 91 10.06 -11.90 -14.74
N TRP A 92 11.18 -12.59 -14.49
CA TRP A 92 11.88 -12.64 -13.19
C TRP A 92 12.50 -11.30 -12.74
N LEU A 93 12.63 -10.32 -13.63
CA LEU A 93 13.05 -8.98 -13.26
C LEU A 93 12.01 -8.31 -12.36
N PRO A 94 12.42 -7.64 -11.27
CA PRO A 94 11.48 -6.88 -10.45
C PRO A 94 10.98 -5.65 -11.22
N GLU A 95 9.77 -5.18 -10.92
CA GLU A 95 9.23 -3.93 -11.50
C GLU A 95 9.82 -2.70 -10.80
N SER A 96 10.15 -2.83 -9.50
CA SER A 96 10.95 -1.85 -8.75
C SER A 96 11.91 -2.49 -7.77
N ALA A 97 12.99 -1.76 -7.48
CA ALA A 97 13.98 -2.16 -6.50
C ALA A 97 14.50 -0.97 -5.69
N PRO A 98 14.93 -1.19 -4.43
CA PRO A 98 15.80 -0.23 -3.76
C PRO A 98 17.17 -0.25 -4.45
N ILE A 99 17.57 0.90 -4.97
CA ILE A 99 18.84 1.16 -5.65
C ILE A 99 19.71 2.00 -4.71
N LYS A 100 20.99 1.66 -4.61
CA LYS A 100 21.98 2.40 -3.82
C LYS A 100 23.00 3.05 -4.76
N PRO A 101 22.65 4.17 -5.43
CA PRO A 101 23.56 4.83 -6.36
C PRO A 101 24.83 5.37 -5.68
N GLY A 102 24.80 5.58 -4.36
CA GLY A 102 25.93 6.12 -3.61
C GLY A 102 27.24 5.38 -3.79
N THR A 103 27.24 4.06 -4.01
CA THR A 103 28.48 3.32 -4.28
C THR A 103 29.05 3.59 -5.67
N VAL A 104 28.20 3.87 -6.66
CA VAL A 104 28.63 4.30 -8.00
C VAL A 104 29.19 5.73 -7.96
N ASN A 105 28.56 6.59 -7.16
CA ASN A 105 28.97 8.00 -6.98
C ASN A 105 30.15 8.17 -6.02
N LEU A 106 30.64 7.10 -5.39
CA LEU A 106 31.58 7.17 -4.29
C LEU A 106 32.86 7.99 -4.58
N PRO A 107 33.54 7.85 -5.73
CA PRO A 107 34.71 8.68 -6.04
C PRO A 107 34.39 10.17 -6.12
N ALA A 108 33.20 10.54 -6.59
CA ALA A 108 32.76 11.93 -6.63
C ALA A 108 32.52 12.51 -5.23
N TYR A 109 31.93 11.71 -4.33
CA TYR A 109 31.77 12.14 -2.93
C TYR A 109 33.11 12.31 -2.23
N TYR A 110 34.11 11.48 -2.54
CA TYR A 110 35.47 11.67 -2.05
C TYR A 110 36.15 12.93 -2.61
N ALA A 111 35.83 13.34 -3.83
CA ALA A 111 36.37 14.58 -4.40
C ALA A 111 35.75 15.84 -3.76
N ILE A 112 34.52 15.76 -3.27
CA ILE A 112 33.79 16.89 -2.68
C ILE A 112 34.04 16.98 -1.18
N GLU A 113 33.80 15.90 -0.44
CA GLU A 113 33.90 15.86 1.03
C GLU A 113 34.44 14.48 1.48
N PRO A 114 35.77 14.27 1.45
CA PRO A 114 36.40 13.00 1.75
C PRO A 114 36.02 12.40 3.11
N ARG A 115 35.79 13.25 4.12
CA ARG A 115 35.52 12.82 5.49
C ARG A 115 34.16 12.13 5.60
N TRP A 116 33.16 12.63 4.89
CA TRP A 116 31.78 12.16 4.97
C TRP A 116 31.35 11.28 3.79
N ALA A 117 32.19 11.13 2.77
CA ALA A 117 31.87 10.42 1.52
C ALA A 117 31.20 9.05 1.70
N MET A 118 31.68 8.22 2.63
CA MET A 118 31.09 6.90 2.90
C MET A 118 29.72 6.96 3.57
N ASN A 119 29.50 7.94 4.45
CA ASN A 119 28.19 8.15 5.08
C ASN A 119 27.19 8.63 4.03
N THR A 120 27.58 9.63 3.22
CA THR A 120 26.78 10.13 2.10
C THR A 120 26.41 8.99 1.15
N ALA A 121 27.37 8.16 0.75
CA ALA A 121 27.13 7.01 -0.12
C ALA A 121 26.20 5.95 0.51
N ALA A 122 26.28 5.71 1.82
CA ALA A 122 25.45 4.74 2.51
C ALA A 122 23.99 5.21 2.63
N THR A 123 23.77 6.53 2.80
CA THR A 123 22.44 7.14 2.88
C THR A 123 21.80 7.42 1.53
N ASP A 124 22.60 7.47 0.46
CA ASP A 124 22.14 7.68 -0.91
C ASP A 124 21.50 6.39 -1.48
N ALA A 125 20.25 6.17 -1.09
CA ALA A 125 19.42 5.05 -1.48
C ALA A 125 18.02 5.52 -1.88
N VAL A 126 17.49 4.92 -2.94
CA VAL A 126 16.19 5.28 -3.49
C VAL A 126 15.47 4.05 -4.02
N ARG A 127 14.16 3.94 -3.78
CA ARG A 127 13.33 2.97 -4.49
C ARG A 127 12.85 3.58 -5.80
N VAL A 128 13.09 2.89 -6.91
CA VAL A 128 12.80 3.38 -8.26
C VAL A 128 12.05 2.30 -9.03
N GLU A 129 11.05 2.71 -9.80
CA GLU A 129 10.37 1.87 -10.80
C GLU A 129 11.25 1.75 -12.04
N PHE A 130 11.39 0.53 -12.57
CA PHE A 130 12.21 0.27 -13.76
C PHE A 130 11.46 0.53 -15.07
N ASP A 131 10.13 0.57 -15.02
CA ASP A 131 9.34 0.89 -16.21
C ASP A 131 9.67 2.31 -16.70
N GLY A 132 9.92 2.44 -18.00
CA GLY A 132 10.42 3.68 -18.62
C GLY A 132 11.77 4.19 -18.12
N SER A 133 12.48 3.47 -17.24
CA SER A 133 13.74 3.91 -16.62
C SER A 133 14.91 2.95 -16.87
N PRO A 134 15.49 2.96 -18.09
CA PRO A 134 16.60 2.06 -18.41
C PRO A 134 17.88 2.39 -17.63
N ASP A 135 18.03 3.65 -17.17
CA ASP A 135 19.14 4.08 -16.32
C ASP A 135 19.09 3.38 -14.94
N ALA A 136 17.88 3.19 -14.40
CA ALA A 136 17.67 2.49 -13.13
C ALA A 136 17.98 0.99 -13.27
N LEU A 137 17.50 0.35 -14.34
CA LEU A 137 17.79 -1.07 -14.58
C LEU A 137 19.28 -1.32 -14.86
N ALA A 138 19.95 -0.43 -15.62
CA ALA A 138 21.40 -0.48 -15.82
C ALA A 138 22.17 -0.32 -14.51
N SER A 139 21.72 0.61 -13.64
CA SER A 139 22.32 0.81 -12.32
C SER A 139 22.21 -0.44 -11.45
N TRP A 140 21.02 -1.05 -11.41
CA TRP A 140 20.76 -2.27 -10.64
C TRP A 140 21.52 -3.49 -11.16
N ALA A 141 21.51 -3.72 -12.48
CA ALA A 141 22.05 -4.94 -13.08
C ALA A 141 23.57 -4.91 -13.30
N LEU A 142 24.14 -3.72 -13.58
CA LEU A 142 25.52 -3.57 -14.06
C LEU A 142 26.37 -2.66 -13.16
N LEU A 143 25.96 -1.40 -12.96
CA LEU A 143 26.84 -0.37 -12.37
C LEU A 143 27.08 -0.61 -10.88
N ILE A 144 26.03 -0.88 -10.09
CA ILE A 144 26.15 -1.11 -8.65
C ILE A 144 26.91 -2.41 -8.34
N PRO A 145 26.62 -3.55 -9.00
CA PRO A 145 27.44 -4.75 -8.83
C PRO A 145 28.92 -4.50 -9.08
N PHE A 146 29.26 -3.77 -10.16
CA PHE A 146 30.65 -3.42 -10.46
C PHE A 146 31.25 -2.49 -9.41
N ALA A 147 30.55 -1.41 -9.03
CA ALA A 147 31.04 -0.45 -8.03
C ALA A 147 31.23 -1.10 -6.66
N ASN A 148 30.31 -1.99 -6.23
CA ASN A 148 30.44 -2.72 -4.97
C ASN A 148 31.67 -3.64 -4.98
N ALA A 149 31.95 -4.28 -6.11
CA ALA A 149 33.15 -5.10 -6.31
C ALA A 149 34.43 -4.25 -6.29
N LEU A 150 34.44 -3.17 -7.07
CA LEU A 150 35.60 -2.28 -7.22
C LEU A 150 35.92 -1.51 -5.94
N TYR A 151 34.93 -1.15 -5.14
CA TYR A 151 35.10 -0.38 -3.91
C TYR A 151 34.91 -1.21 -2.63
N ALA A 152 34.93 -2.54 -2.75
CA ALA A 152 34.82 -3.44 -1.61
C ALA A 152 35.78 -3.12 -0.44
N PRO A 153 37.07 -2.76 -0.67
CA PRO A 153 37.96 -2.36 0.44
C PRO A 153 37.45 -1.13 1.21
N LEU A 154 36.87 -0.15 0.51
CA LEU A 154 36.33 1.06 1.12
C LEU A 154 35.06 0.73 1.91
N ILE A 155 34.20 -0.12 1.37
CA ILE A 155 32.97 -0.60 2.04
C ILE A 155 33.31 -1.37 3.32
N LEU A 156 34.32 -2.25 3.29
CA LEU A 156 34.80 -2.99 4.48
C LEU A 156 35.39 -2.07 5.56
N ARG A 157 35.78 -0.84 5.19
CA ARG A 157 36.25 0.23 6.08
C ARG A 157 35.26 1.39 6.20
N GLY A 158 33.99 1.14 5.87
CA GLY A 158 32.89 2.10 5.90
C GLY A 158 32.19 2.21 7.27
N PRO A 159 30.96 2.72 7.29
CA PRO A 159 30.18 2.93 8.52
C PRO A 159 29.82 1.62 9.23
N ASP A 160 29.69 0.53 8.45
CA ASP A 160 29.42 -0.82 8.95
C ASP A 160 30.71 -1.60 9.30
N ALA A 161 31.86 -0.93 9.37
CA ALA A 161 33.12 -1.57 9.75
C ALA A 161 33.01 -2.15 11.17
N GLY A 162 33.25 -3.46 11.30
CA GLY A 162 33.14 -4.19 12.57
C GLY A 162 31.82 -4.95 12.76
N ALA A 163 30.85 -4.82 11.84
CA ALA A 163 29.63 -5.63 11.86
C ALA A 163 29.85 -7.10 11.49
N LEU A 164 31.01 -7.44 10.91
CA LEU A 164 31.37 -8.79 10.51
C LEU A 164 32.19 -9.48 11.59
N GLU A 165 31.81 -10.73 11.89
CA GLU A 165 32.63 -11.64 12.68
C GLU A 165 34.03 -11.83 12.07
N PRO A 166 35.09 -12.07 12.87
CA PRO A 166 36.47 -12.12 12.39
C PRO A 166 36.69 -13.03 11.17
N ALA A 167 36.17 -14.27 11.21
CA ALA A 167 36.30 -15.21 10.08
C ALA A 167 35.60 -14.72 8.80
N ALA A 168 34.45 -14.06 8.94
CA ALA A 168 33.71 -13.49 7.79
C ALA A 168 34.44 -12.28 7.21
N ARG A 169 35.05 -11.45 8.06
CA ARG A 169 35.90 -10.33 7.66
C ARG A 169 37.13 -10.81 6.90
N ASP A 170 37.83 -11.83 7.40
CA ASP A 170 39.04 -12.34 6.77
C ASP A 170 38.73 -13.00 5.42
N ALA A 171 37.61 -13.73 5.33
CA ALA A 171 37.11 -14.25 4.06
C ALA A 171 36.73 -13.14 3.06
N ALA A 172 36.17 -12.03 3.53
CA ALA A 172 35.84 -10.89 2.67
C ALA A 172 37.09 -10.22 2.11
N TRP A 173 38.14 -10.04 2.91
CA TRP A 173 39.43 -9.52 2.44
C TRP A 173 40.15 -10.47 1.48
N ALA A 174 40.12 -11.78 1.73
CA ALA A 174 40.65 -12.77 0.79
C ALA A 174 39.91 -12.73 -0.56
N ALA A 175 38.58 -12.50 -0.54
CA ALA A 175 37.80 -12.35 -1.76
C ALA A 175 38.15 -11.06 -2.52
N VAL A 176 38.45 -9.96 -1.81
CA VAL A 176 38.98 -8.72 -2.42
C VAL A 176 40.30 -8.98 -3.13
N ASP A 177 41.25 -9.65 -2.49
CA ASP A 177 42.57 -9.92 -3.07
C ASP A 177 42.46 -10.80 -4.33
N ALA A 178 41.63 -11.84 -4.29
CA ALA A 178 41.35 -12.70 -5.44
C ALA A 178 40.70 -11.93 -6.60
N LEU A 179 39.72 -11.07 -6.29
CA LEU A 179 39.02 -10.27 -7.29
C LEU A 179 39.93 -9.22 -7.93
N TYR A 180 40.70 -8.47 -7.14
CA TYR A 180 41.62 -7.46 -7.66
C TYR A 180 42.66 -8.07 -8.59
N THR A 181 43.16 -9.26 -8.25
CA THR A 181 44.05 -10.03 -9.13
C THR A 181 43.35 -10.39 -10.45
N ALA A 182 42.13 -10.94 -10.39
CA ALA A 182 41.35 -11.29 -11.58
C ALA A 182 41.04 -10.07 -12.47
N LEU A 183 40.82 -8.89 -11.86
CA LEU A 183 40.56 -7.63 -12.56
C LEU A 183 41.84 -6.94 -13.09
N GLY A 184 43.03 -7.46 -12.79
CA GLY A 184 44.29 -6.85 -13.19
C GLY A 184 44.69 -5.61 -12.37
N LEU A 185 44.17 -5.47 -11.15
CA LEU A 185 44.38 -4.33 -10.25
C LEU A 185 45.58 -4.57 -9.29
N ALA A 186 46.69 -5.09 -9.81
CA ALA A 186 47.85 -5.52 -9.01
C ALA A 186 49.03 -4.53 -9.02
N SER A 187 48.82 -3.28 -9.45
CA SER A 187 49.87 -2.26 -9.47
C SER A 187 50.43 -2.01 -8.07
N GLU A 188 51.70 -1.61 -8.00
CA GLU A 188 52.37 -1.36 -6.71
C GLU A 188 51.60 -0.31 -5.88
N ASN A 189 51.10 0.74 -6.52
CA ASN A 189 50.33 1.78 -5.84
C ASN A 189 49.03 1.24 -5.21
N VAL A 190 48.31 0.36 -5.91
CA VAL A 190 47.10 -0.27 -5.37
C VAL A 190 47.45 -1.22 -4.22
N ARG A 191 48.50 -2.05 -4.36
CA ARG A 191 48.96 -2.97 -3.31
C ARG A 191 49.42 -2.22 -2.05
N SER A 192 50.13 -1.12 -2.22
CA SER A 192 50.58 -0.26 -1.12
C SER A 192 49.39 0.34 -0.36
N ALA A 193 48.42 0.92 -1.07
CA ALA A 193 47.21 1.49 -0.46
C ALA A 193 46.38 0.43 0.29
N LEU A 194 46.22 -0.77 -0.28
CA LEU A 194 45.48 -1.87 0.35
C LEU A 194 46.17 -2.42 1.60
N THR A 195 47.50 -2.42 1.65
CA THR A 195 48.26 -3.06 2.74
C THR A 195 47.88 -2.48 4.10
N ARG A 196 47.79 -1.15 4.23
CA ARG A 196 47.36 -0.49 5.47
C ARG A 196 45.90 -0.74 5.82
N MET A 197 45.06 -1.04 4.82
CA MET A 197 43.63 -1.29 5.02
C MET A 197 43.33 -2.73 5.46
N ARG A 198 44.26 -3.68 5.38
CA ARG A 198 44.02 -5.08 5.76
C ARG A 198 43.89 -5.27 7.29
N PRO A 199 43.14 -6.29 7.76
CA PRO A 199 43.13 -6.65 9.17
C PRO A 199 44.57 -6.94 9.67
N GLY A 200 44.91 -6.49 10.88
CA GLY A 200 46.23 -6.70 11.48
C GLY A 200 47.32 -5.69 11.06
N ASN A 201 47.11 -4.88 10.02
CA ASN A 201 48.11 -3.93 9.51
C ASN A 201 47.96 -2.50 10.05
N GLY A 202 47.53 -2.36 11.31
CA GLY A 202 47.50 -1.06 12.00
C GLY A 202 46.37 -0.10 11.61
N TRP A 203 45.42 -0.47 10.74
CA TRP A 203 44.30 0.40 10.33
C TRP A 203 43.58 1.11 11.50
N SER A 204 43.26 0.37 12.57
CA SER A 204 42.52 0.89 13.73
C SER A 204 43.34 1.84 14.59
N GLN A 205 44.66 1.90 14.41
CA GLN A 205 45.57 2.78 15.13
C GLN A 205 45.78 4.10 14.39
N LEU A 206 45.35 4.21 13.13
CA LEU A 206 45.48 5.42 12.33
C LEU A 206 44.50 6.51 12.80
N PRO A 207 44.93 7.77 12.91
CA PRO A 207 44.03 8.91 13.07
C PRO A 207 43.01 9.00 11.92
N THR A 208 41.85 9.59 12.16
CA THR A 208 40.78 9.75 11.16
C THR A 208 41.24 10.44 9.87
N ALA A 209 42.13 11.43 9.99
CA ALA A 209 42.72 12.11 8.83
C ALA A 209 43.56 11.15 7.97
N GLU A 210 44.39 10.30 8.59
CA GLU A 210 45.23 9.32 7.87
C GLU A 210 44.40 8.17 7.28
N GLN A 211 43.35 7.73 7.97
CA GLN A 211 42.38 6.78 7.40
C GLN A 211 41.72 7.36 6.16
N THR A 212 41.32 8.64 6.21
CA THR A 212 40.71 9.34 5.07
C THR A 212 41.71 9.48 3.91
N ALA A 213 42.95 9.91 4.18
CA ALA A 213 44.02 9.99 3.19
C ALA A 213 44.32 8.62 2.54
N THR A 214 44.31 7.54 3.31
CA THR A 214 44.53 6.18 2.78
C THR A 214 43.40 5.75 1.82
N LYS A 215 42.15 6.10 2.13
CA LYS A 215 41.01 5.84 1.23
C LYS A 215 41.10 6.64 -0.07
N VAL A 216 41.48 7.91 0.02
CA VAL A 216 41.72 8.78 -1.16
C VAL A 216 42.86 8.21 -2.01
N ALA A 217 43.98 7.82 -1.40
CA ALA A 217 45.11 7.21 -2.10
C ALA A 217 44.74 5.93 -2.86
N LEU A 218 43.86 5.08 -2.30
CA LEU A 218 43.34 3.92 -3.01
C LEU A 218 42.53 4.32 -4.24
N LEU A 219 41.64 5.32 -4.13
CA LEU A 219 40.84 5.80 -5.27
C LEU A 219 41.72 6.40 -6.36
N ASP A 220 42.75 7.17 -6.00
CA ASP A 220 43.71 7.73 -6.95
C ASP A 220 44.51 6.62 -7.64
N ALA A 221 44.96 5.62 -6.89
CA ALA A 221 45.65 4.46 -7.47
C ALA A 221 44.75 3.67 -8.43
N LEU A 222 43.48 3.46 -8.07
CA LEU A 222 42.48 2.79 -8.93
C LEU A 222 42.21 3.60 -10.20
N ARG A 223 42.08 4.93 -10.10
CA ARG A 223 41.85 5.82 -11.25
C ARG A 223 42.91 5.65 -12.35
N GLN A 224 44.16 5.35 -12.00
CA GLN A 224 45.25 5.17 -12.97
C GLN A 224 45.23 3.81 -13.68
N VAL A 225 44.59 2.80 -13.09
CA VAL A 225 44.64 1.41 -13.60
C VAL A 225 43.31 0.90 -14.13
N VAL A 226 42.18 1.42 -13.64
CA VAL A 226 40.85 0.99 -14.06
C VAL A 226 40.58 1.54 -15.45
N GLY A 227 40.46 0.63 -16.41
CA GLY A 227 40.16 0.98 -17.80
C GLY A 227 39.32 -0.09 -18.50
N ARG A 228 39.29 -0.02 -19.84
CA ARG A 228 38.49 -0.94 -20.67
C ARG A 228 38.84 -2.41 -20.43
N GLN A 229 40.12 -2.72 -20.21
CA GLN A 229 40.55 -4.09 -19.94
C GLN A 229 40.04 -4.60 -18.59
N THR A 230 40.01 -3.76 -17.54
CA THR A 230 39.41 -4.09 -16.24
C THR A 230 37.93 -4.42 -16.38
N VAL A 231 37.21 -3.62 -17.18
CA VAL A 231 35.78 -3.84 -17.46
C VAL A 231 35.54 -5.17 -18.20
N ARG A 232 36.36 -5.51 -19.19
CA ARG A 232 36.28 -6.80 -19.90
C ARG A 232 36.56 -7.97 -18.95
N ARG A 233 37.57 -7.85 -18.08
CA ARG A 233 37.86 -8.86 -17.04
C ARG A 233 36.71 -9.01 -16.05
N TRP A 234 36.07 -7.90 -15.66
CA TRP A 234 34.88 -7.92 -14.81
C TRP A 234 33.74 -8.69 -15.46
N ARG A 235 33.43 -8.43 -16.73
CA ARG A 235 32.43 -9.19 -17.47
C ARG A 235 32.73 -10.69 -17.43
N ALA A 236 33.98 -11.10 -17.67
CA ALA A 236 34.37 -12.51 -17.57
C ALA A 236 34.08 -13.07 -16.17
N GLU A 237 34.49 -12.37 -15.10
CA GLU A 237 34.23 -12.80 -13.72
C GLU A 237 32.73 -12.90 -13.38
N VAL A 238 31.89 -12.05 -13.96
CA VAL A 238 30.43 -12.09 -13.77
C VAL A 238 29.78 -13.23 -14.56
N LEU A 239 30.26 -13.54 -15.77
CA LEU A 239 29.70 -14.58 -16.63
C LEU A 239 30.17 -15.99 -16.26
N ARG A 240 31.37 -16.14 -15.68
CA ARG A 240 31.93 -17.43 -15.27
C ARG A 240 31.00 -18.24 -14.35
N PRO A 241 30.43 -17.68 -13.25
CA PRO A 241 29.47 -18.40 -12.41
C PRO A 241 28.21 -18.85 -13.16
N LEU A 242 27.73 -18.04 -14.12
CA LEU A 242 26.55 -18.35 -14.93
C LEU A 242 26.81 -19.56 -15.82
N VAL A 243 27.93 -19.57 -16.54
CA VAL A 243 28.33 -20.68 -17.42
C VAL A 243 28.68 -21.95 -16.65
N ARG A 244 29.42 -21.83 -15.55
CA ARG A 244 29.69 -22.99 -14.67
C ARG A 244 28.41 -23.62 -14.16
N ARG A 245 27.42 -22.81 -13.79
CA ARG A 245 26.13 -23.32 -13.34
C ARG A 245 25.35 -23.98 -14.47
N TYR A 246 25.38 -23.44 -15.69
CA TYR A 246 24.80 -24.08 -16.87
C TYR A 246 25.34 -25.50 -17.02
N TYR A 247 26.66 -25.67 -17.08
CA TYR A 247 27.26 -27.00 -17.25
C TYR A 247 27.09 -27.92 -16.05
N ALA A 248 27.05 -27.38 -14.83
CA ALA A 248 26.71 -28.17 -13.64
C ALA A 248 25.25 -28.68 -13.64
N LYS A 249 24.39 -28.15 -14.52
CA LYS A 249 23.00 -28.59 -14.71
C LYS A 249 22.77 -29.35 -16.00
N ALA A 250 23.64 -29.20 -16.99
CA ALA A 250 23.54 -29.78 -18.33
C ALA A 250 23.91 -31.28 -18.42
N ASN A 251 23.50 -32.10 -17.44
CA ASN A 251 23.95 -33.49 -17.26
C ASN A 251 23.92 -34.35 -18.55
N LYS A 252 22.80 -35.02 -18.83
CA LYS A 252 22.60 -35.76 -20.11
C LYS A 252 21.84 -34.90 -21.13
N ASP A 253 21.10 -33.91 -20.66
CA ASP A 253 20.21 -33.05 -21.46
C ASP A 253 20.51 -31.57 -21.17
N ALA A 254 20.14 -30.69 -22.10
CA ALA A 254 20.25 -29.25 -21.92
C ALA A 254 19.36 -28.76 -20.74
N PRO A 255 19.86 -27.87 -19.86
CA PRO A 255 19.13 -27.41 -18.70
C PRO A 255 18.19 -26.25 -19.07
N THR A 256 17.10 -26.12 -18.30
CA THR A 256 16.15 -25.03 -18.47
C THR A 256 16.64 -23.69 -17.89
N ALA A 257 16.11 -22.56 -18.37
CA ALA A 257 16.45 -21.24 -17.82
C ALA A 257 16.20 -21.19 -16.30
N ARG A 258 15.08 -21.76 -15.83
CA ARG A 258 14.71 -21.80 -14.41
C ARG A 258 15.69 -22.59 -13.54
N ALA A 259 16.31 -23.64 -14.08
CA ALA A 259 17.30 -24.44 -13.35
C ALA A 259 18.61 -23.66 -13.12
N VAL A 260 18.97 -22.79 -14.08
CA VAL A 260 20.23 -22.05 -14.09
C VAL A 260 20.09 -20.65 -13.46
N LEU A 261 19.08 -19.87 -13.82
CA LEU A 261 18.93 -18.46 -13.42
C LEU A 261 18.47 -18.28 -11.96
N THR A 262 19.42 -18.37 -11.02
CA THR A 262 19.20 -17.97 -9.62
C THR A 262 19.19 -16.46 -9.45
N LYS A 263 18.62 -15.96 -8.34
CA LYS A 263 18.62 -14.52 -8.01
C LYS A 263 19.99 -13.84 -8.10
N ALA A 264 21.07 -14.55 -7.77
CA ALA A 264 22.43 -14.01 -7.83
C ALA A 264 22.97 -13.87 -9.26
N LEU A 265 22.45 -14.65 -10.21
CA LEU A 265 22.91 -14.68 -11.60
C LEU A 265 22.01 -13.85 -12.54
N GLN A 266 20.80 -13.56 -12.09
CA GLN A 266 19.81 -12.74 -12.80
C GLN A 266 20.37 -11.37 -13.25
N PRO A 267 21.06 -10.57 -12.39
CA PRO A 267 21.66 -9.31 -12.83
C PRO A 267 22.63 -9.46 -14.01
N ALA A 268 23.45 -10.51 -14.02
CA ALA A 268 24.40 -10.80 -15.10
C ALA A 268 23.68 -11.05 -16.43
N THR A 269 22.62 -11.87 -16.40
CA THR A 269 21.80 -12.14 -17.58
C THR A 269 21.05 -10.90 -18.06
N ALA A 270 20.53 -10.08 -17.14
CA ALA A 270 19.88 -8.81 -17.45
C ALA A 270 20.86 -7.84 -18.15
N ALA A 271 22.06 -7.69 -17.61
CA ALA A 271 23.07 -6.76 -18.12
C ALA A 271 23.66 -7.19 -19.46
N TYR A 272 24.17 -8.43 -19.53
CA TYR A 272 24.96 -8.88 -20.67
C TYR A 272 24.15 -9.59 -21.74
N PHE A 273 22.92 -10.04 -21.45
CA PHE A 273 22.04 -10.73 -22.41
C PHE A 273 20.67 -10.06 -22.57
N GLY A 274 20.40 -8.93 -21.90
CA GLY A 274 19.10 -8.27 -21.95
C GLY A 274 17.98 -9.14 -21.36
N GLY A 275 18.32 -9.99 -20.39
CA GLY A 275 17.40 -10.94 -19.79
C GLY A 275 17.03 -12.13 -20.68
N ASN A 276 17.48 -12.14 -21.95
CA ASN A 276 17.15 -13.15 -22.94
C ASN A 276 17.97 -14.43 -22.75
N TRP A 277 17.32 -15.50 -22.33
CA TRP A 277 17.93 -16.81 -22.17
C TRP A 277 18.46 -17.41 -23.47
N LEU A 278 17.73 -17.26 -24.58
CA LEU A 278 18.16 -17.76 -25.89
C LEU A 278 19.42 -17.06 -26.39
N ALA A 279 19.59 -15.76 -26.09
CA ALA A 279 20.81 -15.04 -26.41
C ALA A 279 22.03 -15.56 -25.65
N LEU A 280 21.84 -16.10 -24.44
CA LEU A 280 22.90 -16.79 -23.71
C LEU A 280 23.23 -18.13 -24.38
N LEU A 281 22.23 -18.94 -24.74
CA LEU A 281 22.46 -20.23 -25.40
C LEU A 281 23.15 -20.08 -26.75
N ASP A 282 22.74 -19.08 -27.54
CA ASP A 282 23.38 -18.67 -28.78
C ASP A 282 24.85 -18.28 -28.56
N TYR A 283 25.15 -17.49 -27.52
CA TYR A 283 26.52 -17.18 -27.14
C TYR A 283 27.33 -18.43 -26.74
N LEU A 284 26.72 -19.39 -26.05
CA LEU A 284 27.42 -20.62 -25.67
C LEU A 284 27.56 -21.62 -26.84
N GLY A 285 26.80 -21.45 -27.93
CA GLY A 285 26.69 -22.43 -28.99
C GLY A 285 25.98 -23.72 -28.55
N GLU A 286 25.00 -23.59 -27.66
CA GLU A 286 24.28 -24.71 -27.03
C GLU A 286 22.81 -24.75 -27.48
N ALA A 287 22.21 -25.94 -27.47
CA ALA A 287 20.83 -26.15 -27.90
C ALA A 287 19.81 -25.83 -26.79
N VAL A 288 18.58 -25.49 -27.19
CA VAL A 288 17.45 -25.27 -26.28
C VAL A 288 16.97 -26.61 -25.71
N ALA A 289 16.61 -26.65 -24.42
CA ALA A 289 16.06 -27.84 -23.79
C ALA A 289 14.69 -28.20 -24.38
N ALA A 290 14.41 -29.50 -24.53
CA ALA A 290 13.19 -30.00 -25.18
C ALA A 290 11.87 -29.61 -24.50
N GLY A 291 11.91 -29.21 -23.22
CA GLY A 291 10.76 -28.71 -22.45
C GLY A 291 10.91 -27.25 -22.00
N GLU A 292 11.74 -26.46 -22.69
CA GLU A 292 11.91 -25.04 -22.36
C GLU A 292 10.69 -24.23 -22.80
N GLU A 293 10.05 -23.55 -21.84
CA GLU A 293 8.96 -22.61 -22.12
C GLU A 293 9.38 -21.20 -21.70
N ILE A 294 9.59 -20.33 -22.69
CA ILE A 294 9.88 -18.90 -22.49
C ILE A 294 8.65 -18.10 -22.85
N SER A 295 7.91 -17.65 -21.83
CA SER A 295 6.75 -16.79 -22.03
C SER A 295 7.23 -15.41 -22.50
N THR A 296 6.89 -14.99 -23.72
CA THR A 296 7.23 -13.66 -24.26
C THR A 296 6.15 -12.61 -23.96
N ALA A 297 4.97 -13.05 -23.54
CA ALA A 297 3.89 -12.21 -23.04
C ALA A 297 3.31 -12.82 -21.76
N LEU A 298 2.73 -12.00 -20.88
CA LEU A 298 1.84 -12.51 -19.84
C LEU A 298 0.47 -12.80 -20.46
N PRO A 299 -0.24 -13.85 -19.99
CA PRO A 299 -1.63 -14.03 -20.35
C PRO A 299 -2.45 -12.79 -20.00
N GLU A 300 -3.37 -12.40 -20.88
CA GLU A 300 -4.31 -11.33 -20.58
C GLU A 300 -5.12 -11.67 -19.31
N PRO A 301 -5.21 -10.75 -18.34
CA PRO A 301 -6.07 -10.93 -17.17
C PRO A 301 -7.52 -11.18 -17.58
N ARG A 302 -7.99 -12.42 -17.40
CA ARG A 302 -9.40 -12.78 -17.60
C ARG A 302 -10.13 -12.67 -16.26
N LEU A 303 -11.18 -11.87 -16.24
CA LEU A 303 -12.01 -11.65 -15.05
C LEU A 303 -13.32 -12.41 -15.17
N TYR A 304 -13.67 -13.16 -14.13
CA TYR A 304 -14.89 -13.97 -14.05
C TYR A 304 -15.89 -13.34 -13.08
N VAL A 305 -16.16 -12.04 -13.24
CA VAL A 305 -17.02 -11.25 -12.34
C VAL A 305 -18.42 -11.00 -12.91
N GLN A 306 -18.51 -10.84 -14.23
CA GLN A 306 -19.74 -10.45 -14.94
C GLN A 306 -20.52 -11.64 -15.50
N ALA A 307 -20.19 -12.85 -15.07
CA ALA A 307 -20.76 -14.00 -15.73
C ALA A 307 -22.29 -14.06 -15.57
N SER A 308 -22.86 -13.37 -14.56
CA SER A 308 -24.30 -13.12 -14.36
C SER A 308 -24.94 -12.24 -15.44
N ALA A 309 -24.26 -11.18 -15.90
CA ALA A 309 -24.77 -10.27 -16.93
C ALA A 309 -24.74 -10.90 -18.33
N LYS A 310 -23.85 -11.90 -18.53
CA LYS A 310 -23.81 -12.72 -19.74
C LYS A 310 -24.69 -13.96 -19.67
N VAL A 311 -25.36 -14.27 -18.55
CA VAL A 311 -26.24 -15.44 -18.45
C VAL A 311 -27.34 -15.36 -19.50
N GLU A 312 -28.00 -14.21 -19.64
CA GLU A 312 -29.07 -14.02 -20.61
C GLU A 312 -28.55 -14.09 -22.05
N GLN A 313 -27.38 -13.48 -22.32
CA GLN A 313 -26.75 -13.53 -23.64
C GLN A 313 -26.29 -14.95 -24.00
N VAL A 314 -25.66 -15.68 -23.09
CA VAL A 314 -25.17 -17.05 -23.30
C VAL A 314 -26.33 -18.04 -23.36
N ALA A 315 -27.37 -17.85 -22.54
CA ALA A 315 -28.62 -18.59 -22.62
C ALA A 315 -29.28 -18.41 -23.99
N ALA A 316 -29.32 -17.18 -24.51
CA ALA A 316 -29.81 -16.89 -25.86
C ALA A 316 -28.92 -17.49 -26.96
N GLU A 317 -27.59 -17.36 -26.85
CA GLU A 317 -26.64 -17.90 -27.84
C GLU A 317 -26.59 -19.44 -27.87
N LYS A 318 -26.81 -20.09 -26.72
CA LYS A 318 -26.77 -21.56 -26.58
C LYS A 318 -28.15 -22.21 -26.55
N ASN A 319 -29.21 -21.40 -26.65
CA ASN A 319 -30.60 -21.83 -26.56
C ASN A 319 -30.90 -22.67 -25.29
N LEU A 320 -30.32 -22.25 -24.17
CA LEU A 320 -30.49 -22.87 -22.86
C LEU A 320 -31.39 -22.00 -21.97
N PRO A 321 -32.14 -22.56 -21.01
CA PRO A 321 -32.87 -21.76 -20.02
C PRO A 321 -31.90 -20.90 -19.21
N VAL A 322 -32.24 -19.62 -19.03
CA VAL A 322 -31.46 -18.65 -18.23
C VAL A 322 -31.17 -19.20 -16.83
N GLU A 323 -32.13 -19.91 -16.23
CA GLU A 323 -31.99 -20.52 -14.91
C GLU A 323 -30.95 -21.66 -14.86
N GLU A 324 -30.79 -22.44 -15.92
CA GLU A 324 -29.78 -23.51 -15.98
C GLU A 324 -28.37 -22.94 -16.13
N VAL A 325 -28.21 -21.94 -16.99
CA VAL A 325 -26.95 -21.22 -17.15
C VAL A 325 -26.58 -20.50 -15.85
N ALA A 326 -27.57 -19.91 -15.15
CA ALA A 326 -27.38 -19.30 -13.84
C ALA A 326 -26.96 -20.32 -12.77
N LYS A 327 -27.54 -21.52 -12.74
CA LYS A 327 -27.16 -22.59 -11.79
C LYS A 327 -25.75 -23.12 -12.03
N ILE A 328 -25.34 -23.28 -13.30
CA ILE A 328 -23.97 -23.67 -13.66
C ILE A 328 -22.99 -22.58 -13.19
N LEU A 329 -23.36 -21.32 -13.36
CA LEU A 329 -22.54 -20.20 -12.95
C LEU A 329 -22.43 -20.05 -11.42
N ALA A 330 -23.57 -20.18 -10.73
CA ALA A 330 -23.68 -20.25 -9.28
C ALA A 330 -22.75 -21.34 -8.71
N SER A 331 -22.78 -22.54 -9.30
CA SER A 331 -21.88 -23.64 -8.93
C SER A 331 -20.40 -23.32 -9.18
N TYR A 332 -20.06 -22.56 -10.23
CA TYR A 332 -18.67 -22.18 -10.54
C TYR A 332 -18.14 -21.06 -9.63
N LEU A 333 -19.01 -20.12 -9.25
CA LEU A 333 -18.70 -19.01 -8.35
C LEU A 333 -18.80 -19.41 -6.87
N GLY A 334 -19.31 -20.59 -6.57
CA GLY A 334 -19.51 -21.08 -5.19
C GLY A 334 -20.63 -20.37 -4.45
N THR A 335 -21.63 -19.85 -5.16
CA THR A 335 -22.73 -19.05 -4.58
C THR A 335 -24.08 -19.53 -5.11
N ASP A 336 -25.10 -19.65 -4.27
CA ASP A 336 -26.47 -19.99 -4.70
C ASP A 336 -27.22 -18.81 -5.37
N GLU A 337 -26.63 -17.61 -5.39
CA GLU A 337 -27.23 -16.40 -5.94
C GLU A 337 -26.82 -16.13 -7.40
N ILE A 338 -27.78 -15.65 -8.19
CA ILE A 338 -27.60 -15.33 -9.62
C ILE A 338 -26.76 -14.06 -9.83
N ARG A 339 -26.69 -13.15 -8.85
CA ARG A 339 -25.97 -11.87 -8.94
C ARG A 339 -24.59 -11.95 -8.31
N SER A 340 -23.57 -11.41 -8.99
CA SER A 340 -22.21 -11.40 -8.44
C SER A 340 -22.08 -10.48 -7.21
N PRO A 341 -21.14 -10.76 -6.28
CA PRO A 341 -20.87 -9.91 -5.11
C PRO A 341 -20.56 -8.45 -5.45
N ILE A 342 -19.96 -8.20 -6.62
CA ILE A 342 -19.65 -6.85 -7.12
C ILE A 342 -20.93 -6.14 -7.54
N GLN A 343 -21.82 -6.79 -8.30
CA GLN A 343 -23.06 -6.16 -8.76
C GLN A 343 -23.93 -5.72 -7.57
N ARG A 344 -24.05 -6.54 -6.52
CA ARG A 344 -24.79 -6.18 -5.30
C ARG A 344 -24.23 -4.91 -4.65
N ARG A 345 -22.91 -4.76 -4.61
CA ARG A 345 -22.26 -3.56 -4.06
C ARG A 345 -22.48 -2.35 -4.94
N LEU A 346 -22.34 -2.49 -6.26
CA LEU A 346 -22.63 -1.40 -7.21
C LEU A 346 -24.06 -0.87 -7.05
N ASP A 347 -25.05 -1.75 -6.90
CA ASP A 347 -26.45 -1.35 -6.67
C ASP A 347 -26.62 -0.54 -5.37
N VAL A 348 -25.88 -0.89 -4.31
CA VAL A 348 -25.87 -0.12 -3.05
C VAL A 348 -25.16 1.22 -3.23
N LEU A 349 -24.01 1.27 -3.91
CA LEU A 349 -23.28 2.51 -4.17
C LEU A 349 -24.10 3.51 -4.99
N ARG A 350 -24.88 3.05 -5.97
CA ARG A 350 -25.83 3.90 -6.72
C ARG A 350 -26.92 4.50 -5.83
N ARG A 351 -27.54 3.67 -4.98
CA ARG A 351 -28.56 4.15 -4.02
C ARG A 351 -27.96 5.09 -2.98
N TYR A 352 -26.74 4.81 -2.53
CA TYR A 352 -26.00 5.71 -1.65
C TYR A 352 -25.75 7.05 -2.32
N TRP A 353 -25.29 7.07 -3.57
CA TRP A 353 -25.09 8.30 -4.35
C TRP A 353 -26.38 9.11 -4.50
N ALA A 354 -27.51 8.47 -4.79
CA ALA A 354 -28.80 9.15 -4.89
C ALA A 354 -29.23 9.77 -3.55
N ALA A 355 -29.04 9.07 -2.43
CA ALA A 355 -29.30 9.60 -1.09
C ALA A 355 -28.34 10.76 -0.75
N PHE A 356 -27.06 10.60 -1.05
CA PHE A 356 -26.01 11.60 -0.90
C PHE A 356 -26.35 12.90 -1.66
N ASP A 357 -26.74 12.80 -2.93
CA ASP A 357 -27.15 13.96 -3.73
C ASP A 357 -28.37 14.64 -3.12
N THR A 358 -29.36 13.86 -2.66
CA THR A 358 -30.58 14.38 -2.03
C THR A 358 -30.27 15.15 -0.74
N VAL A 359 -29.38 14.61 0.11
CA VAL A 359 -28.99 15.25 1.38
C VAL A 359 -28.30 16.59 1.13
N HIS A 360 -27.36 16.64 0.18
CA HIS A 360 -26.66 17.89 -0.13
C HIS A 360 -27.55 18.91 -0.86
N ALA A 361 -28.44 18.46 -1.76
CA ALA A 361 -29.31 19.35 -2.52
C ALA A 361 -30.40 20.03 -1.67
N ARG A 362 -30.84 19.39 -0.58
CA ARG A 362 -31.86 19.96 0.33
C ARG A 362 -31.30 20.88 1.41
N GLN A 363 -29.98 20.89 1.60
CA GLN A 363 -29.32 21.67 2.64
C GLN A 363 -29.64 23.16 2.47
N ALA A 364 -29.99 23.89 3.53
CA ALA A 364 -30.33 25.31 3.46
C ALA A 364 -29.77 26.06 4.68
N SER A 365 -29.63 27.38 4.56
CA SER A 365 -29.19 28.22 5.68
C SER A 365 -30.06 27.99 6.92
N GLY A 366 -29.43 27.92 8.10
CA GLY A 366 -30.12 27.64 9.37
C GLY A 366 -30.42 26.16 9.64
N MET A 367 -30.20 25.24 8.69
CA MET A 367 -30.17 23.80 9.00
C MET A 367 -28.91 23.45 9.81
N PRO A 368 -28.91 22.35 10.59
CA PRO A 368 -27.69 21.81 11.17
C PRO A 368 -26.63 21.53 10.10
N ALA A 369 -25.35 21.61 10.47
CA ALA A 369 -24.27 21.26 9.56
C ALA A 369 -24.51 19.85 8.98
N PRO A 370 -24.37 19.67 7.66
CA PRO A 370 -24.55 18.37 7.05
C PRO A 370 -23.51 17.40 7.66
N PRO A 371 -23.94 16.20 8.08
CA PRO A 371 -23.01 15.24 8.66
C PRO A 371 -21.99 14.81 7.62
N ASP A 372 -20.80 14.42 8.06
CA ASP A 372 -19.80 13.89 7.14
C ASP A 372 -20.29 12.56 6.52
N LEU A 373 -20.66 12.61 5.24
CA LEU A 373 -21.10 11.45 4.45
C LEU A 373 -19.91 10.60 3.94
N THR A 374 -18.69 10.92 4.35
CA THR A 374 -17.48 10.20 4.02
C THR A 374 -16.65 9.88 5.26
N PRO A 375 -17.24 9.20 6.27
CA PRO A 375 -16.58 9.00 7.55
C PRO A 375 -15.23 8.28 7.38
N GLY A 376 -14.24 8.80 8.09
CA GLY A 376 -12.89 8.24 8.11
C GLY A 376 -12.79 6.91 8.89
N ARG A 377 -11.55 6.47 9.09
CA ARG A 377 -11.24 5.31 9.93
C ARG A 377 -10.99 5.79 11.36
N GLY A 378 -12.06 5.95 12.13
CA GLY A 378 -11.98 6.41 13.50
C GLY A 378 -13.34 6.60 14.13
N PHE A 379 -13.34 6.90 15.43
CA PHE A 379 -14.52 7.36 16.14
C PHE A 379 -14.46 8.87 16.27
N ASP A 380 -15.61 9.51 16.10
CA ASP A 380 -15.75 10.92 16.43
C ASP A 380 -15.81 11.09 17.95
N ILE A 381 -15.25 12.20 18.42
CA ILE A 381 -15.21 12.56 19.85
C ILE A 381 -16.38 13.49 20.12
N GLY A 382 -17.24 13.13 21.07
CA GLY A 382 -18.38 13.96 21.48
C GLY A 382 -18.04 14.97 22.57
N GLU A 383 -18.95 15.92 22.80
CA GLU A 383 -18.84 16.85 23.94
C GLU A 383 -19.23 16.18 25.27
N ASP A 384 -20.22 15.29 25.25
CA ASP A 384 -20.74 14.61 26.45
C ASP A 384 -20.25 13.17 26.60
N VAL A 385 -19.85 12.53 25.50
CA VAL A 385 -19.43 11.13 25.47
C VAL A 385 -18.12 10.96 24.70
N PRO A 386 -17.29 9.96 25.07
CA PRO A 386 -15.97 9.81 24.47
C PRO A 386 -16.02 9.35 23.00
N PHE A 387 -17.05 8.58 22.62
CA PHE A 387 -17.25 8.12 21.25
C PHE A 387 -18.69 8.36 20.80
N THR A 388 -18.88 9.03 19.67
CA THR A 388 -20.21 9.21 19.07
C THR A 388 -20.41 8.26 17.90
N ARG A 389 -21.68 7.92 17.65
CA ARG A 389 -22.04 7.25 16.39
C ARG A 389 -21.97 8.28 15.27
N PRO A 390 -21.56 7.88 14.05
CA PRO A 390 -21.70 8.74 12.88
C PRO A 390 -23.17 9.15 12.68
N ASP A 391 -23.41 10.44 12.46
CA ASP A 391 -24.76 11.01 12.26
C ASP A 391 -25.44 10.58 10.94
N LEU A 392 -24.82 9.66 10.19
CA LEU A 392 -25.35 9.08 8.95
C LEU A 392 -26.75 8.50 9.11
N GLU A 393 -27.06 7.93 10.27
CA GLU A 393 -28.38 7.33 10.57
C GLU A 393 -29.52 8.35 10.54
N ARG A 394 -29.20 9.64 10.74
CA ARG A 394 -30.19 10.73 10.75
C ARG A 394 -30.57 11.18 9.36
N VAL A 395 -29.69 10.98 8.37
CA VAL A 395 -29.84 11.58 7.04
C VAL A 395 -29.94 10.57 5.90
N LEU A 396 -29.42 9.36 6.08
CA LEU A 396 -29.44 8.31 5.06
C LEU A 396 -30.60 7.31 5.27
N PRO A 397 -31.15 6.73 4.19
CA PRO A 397 -32.18 5.70 4.31
C PRO A 397 -31.70 4.47 5.09
N PRO A 398 -32.49 3.95 6.07
CA PRO A 398 -32.11 2.80 6.89
C PRO A 398 -31.80 1.53 6.07
N ALA A 399 -32.49 1.34 4.94
CA ALA A 399 -32.25 0.21 4.03
C ALA A 399 -30.84 0.25 3.41
N VAL A 400 -30.37 1.44 3.01
CA VAL A 400 -29.01 1.61 2.45
C VAL A 400 -27.97 1.31 3.52
N LEU A 401 -28.17 1.78 4.75
CA LEU A 401 -27.26 1.52 5.87
C LEU A 401 -27.20 0.03 6.21
N ALA A 402 -28.34 -0.66 6.27
CA ALA A 402 -28.41 -2.10 6.50
C ALA A 402 -27.70 -2.90 5.40
N ASP A 403 -27.87 -2.51 4.13
CA ASP A 403 -27.16 -3.15 3.02
C ASP A 403 -25.65 -2.92 3.09
N ILE A 404 -25.21 -1.73 3.51
CA ILE A 404 -23.78 -1.46 3.70
C ILE A 404 -23.20 -2.33 4.81
N ASP A 405 -23.90 -2.42 5.95
CA ASP A 405 -23.48 -3.28 7.05
C ASP A 405 -23.45 -4.75 6.63
N ALA A 406 -24.41 -5.21 5.83
CA ALA A 406 -24.42 -6.58 5.32
C ALA A 406 -23.23 -6.86 4.38
N LEU A 407 -22.97 -5.98 3.40
CA LEU A 407 -22.00 -6.21 2.34
C LEU A 407 -20.55 -5.87 2.74
N TRP A 408 -20.31 -4.88 3.60
CA TRP A 408 -18.96 -4.48 4.01
C TRP A 408 -18.60 -4.87 5.46
N SER A 409 -19.40 -5.73 6.11
CA SER A 409 -19.09 -6.23 7.46
C SER A 409 -17.95 -7.24 7.53
N GLY A 410 -17.54 -7.87 6.43
CA GLY A 410 -16.47 -8.86 6.42
C GLY A 410 -15.15 -8.33 5.86
N ALA A 411 -14.04 -8.77 6.44
CA ALA A 411 -12.68 -8.47 6.00
C ALA A 411 -11.77 -9.70 6.12
N CYS A 412 -10.88 -9.86 5.13
CA CYS A 412 -9.72 -10.72 5.17
C CYS A 412 -8.54 -9.96 5.80
N VAL A 413 -7.88 -10.60 6.76
CA VAL A 413 -6.60 -10.16 7.31
C VAL A 413 -5.51 -11.06 6.71
N PRO A 414 -4.51 -10.55 5.96
CA PRO A 414 -3.51 -11.38 5.27
C PRO A 414 -2.74 -12.37 6.14
N ARG A 415 -2.67 -12.11 7.46
CA ARG A 415 -2.04 -13.00 8.44
C ARG A 415 -2.85 -14.27 8.69
N TYR A 416 -4.17 -14.21 8.54
CA TYR A 416 -5.15 -15.28 8.79
C TYR A 416 -6.07 -15.43 7.57
N PRO A 417 -5.53 -15.89 6.42
CA PRO A 417 -6.24 -15.87 5.14
C PRO A 417 -7.40 -16.88 5.03
N ASP A 418 -7.51 -17.79 5.99
CA ASP A 418 -8.56 -18.79 6.16
C ASP A 418 -9.74 -18.29 7.01
N ARG A 419 -9.69 -17.03 7.47
CA ARG A 419 -10.70 -16.42 8.32
C ARG A 419 -11.27 -15.14 7.70
N ILE A 420 -12.59 -15.01 7.77
CA ILE A 420 -13.28 -13.74 7.55
C ILE A 420 -13.60 -13.17 8.93
N VAL A 421 -13.02 -12.01 9.22
CA VAL A 421 -13.27 -11.25 10.46
C VAL A 421 -14.18 -10.08 10.18
N SER A 422 -14.71 -9.47 11.24
CA SER A 422 -15.52 -8.28 11.14
C SER A 422 -14.69 -7.07 10.71
N THR A 423 -15.18 -6.30 9.74
CA THR A 423 -14.64 -4.99 9.38
C THR A 423 -14.82 -4.02 10.53
N LEU A 424 -13.78 -3.23 10.84
CA LEU A 424 -13.85 -2.24 11.93
C LEU A 424 -14.82 -1.10 11.59
N PHE A 425 -14.82 -0.63 10.34
CA PHE A 425 -15.67 0.48 9.90
C PHE A 425 -16.27 0.18 8.51
N PRO A 426 -17.44 -0.52 8.44
CA PRO A 426 -18.07 -0.90 7.16
C PRO A 426 -18.34 0.29 6.24
N GLN A 427 -18.77 1.43 6.80
CA GLN A 427 -19.02 2.66 6.05
C GLN A 427 -17.74 3.22 5.41
N ALA A 428 -16.64 3.29 6.16
CA ALA A 428 -15.35 3.73 5.62
C ALA A 428 -14.81 2.77 4.54
N ALA A 429 -15.09 1.46 4.67
CA ALA A 429 -14.74 0.48 3.63
C ALA A 429 -15.56 0.67 2.35
N MET A 430 -16.86 0.98 2.48
CA MET A 430 -17.74 1.34 1.36
C MET A 430 -17.28 2.63 0.67
N VAL A 431 -16.98 3.69 1.42
CA VAL A 431 -16.46 4.96 0.89
C VAL A 431 -15.15 4.73 0.13
N ALA A 432 -14.24 3.92 0.68
CA ALA A 432 -13.01 3.56 0.01
C ALA A 432 -13.24 2.76 -1.29
N ALA A 433 -14.27 1.92 -1.34
CA ALA A 433 -14.67 1.20 -2.55
C ALA A 433 -15.31 2.12 -3.62
N PHE A 434 -15.97 3.21 -3.22
CA PHE A 434 -16.51 4.21 -4.14
C PHE A 434 -15.38 4.97 -4.86
N GLY A 435 -14.27 5.22 -4.17
CA GLY A 435 -13.12 5.95 -4.70
C GLY A 435 -13.20 7.48 -4.47
N PRO A 436 -12.36 8.27 -5.17
CA PRO A 436 -12.14 9.68 -4.83
C PRO A 436 -13.35 10.59 -5.09
N ALA A 437 -14.28 10.19 -5.97
CA ALA A 437 -15.41 11.02 -6.37
C ALA A 437 -16.30 11.42 -5.18
N LEU A 438 -16.66 10.44 -4.34
CA LEU A 438 -17.53 10.70 -3.20
C LEU A 438 -16.88 11.67 -2.20
N THR A 439 -15.57 11.52 -1.98
CA THR A 439 -14.79 12.39 -1.09
C THR A 439 -14.70 13.81 -1.63
N PHE A 440 -14.38 13.98 -2.92
CA PHE A 440 -14.33 15.29 -3.57
C PHE A 440 -15.65 16.04 -3.45
N TRP A 441 -16.76 15.41 -3.89
CA TRP A 441 -18.07 16.05 -3.91
C TRP A 441 -18.63 16.33 -2.51
N ASN A 442 -18.28 15.50 -1.52
CA ASN A 442 -18.62 15.76 -0.12
C ASN A 442 -17.84 16.97 0.40
N ASN A 443 -16.52 16.96 0.22
CA ASN A 443 -15.65 17.98 0.78
C ASN A 443 -15.89 19.36 0.18
N ILE A 444 -16.11 19.47 -1.14
CA ILE A 444 -16.39 20.78 -1.75
C ILE A 444 -17.74 21.35 -1.27
N ALA A 445 -18.76 20.48 -1.08
CA ALA A 445 -20.04 20.91 -0.53
C ALA A 445 -19.91 21.37 0.94
N LEU A 446 -19.10 20.65 1.74
CA LEU A 446 -18.77 21.08 3.11
C LEU A 446 -17.99 22.41 3.13
N THR A 447 -17.04 22.61 2.22
CA THR A 447 -16.32 23.89 2.09
C THR A 447 -17.30 25.03 1.81
N CYS A 448 -18.24 24.85 0.87
CA CYS A 448 -19.27 25.85 0.60
C CYS A 448 -20.19 26.09 1.81
N TRP A 449 -20.56 25.04 2.55
CA TRP A 449 -21.36 25.17 3.76
C TRP A 449 -20.63 25.97 4.83
N PHE A 450 -19.43 25.56 5.22
CA PHE A 450 -18.67 26.20 6.29
C PHE A 450 -18.21 27.62 5.93
N TYR A 451 -18.05 27.93 4.64
CA TYR A 451 -17.77 29.29 4.19
C TYR A 451 -18.96 30.25 4.41
N CYS A 452 -20.20 29.74 4.34
CA CYS A 452 -21.41 30.54 4.52
C CYS A 452 -22.02 30.46 5.92
N GLU A 453 -21.93 29.33 6.62
CA GLU A 453 -22.60 29.15 7.92
C GLU A 453 -21.61 29.10 9.11
N GLY A 454 -20.30 28.96 8.84
CA GLY A 454 -19.28 28.85 9.88
C GLY A 454 -19.34 27.54 10.68
N PRO A 455 -18.57 27.41 11.77
CA PRO A 455 -17.68 28.42 12.35
C PRO A 455 -16.36 28.60 11.57
N TYR A 456 -15.90 27.58 10.84
CA TYR A 456 -14.62 27.62 10.14
C TYR A 456 -14.66 26.82 8.85
N SER A 457 -14.31 27.47 7.73
CA SER A 457 -14.00 26.81 6.47
C SER A 457 -12.50 26.58 6.35
N ARG A 458 -12.10 25.39 5.84
CA ARG A 458 -10.69 25.01 5.66
C ARG A 458 -9.98 25.85 4.58
N THR A 459 -10.74 26.47 3.68
CA THR A 459 -10.25 27.33 2.60
C THR A 459 -11.34 28.34 2.21
N ASP A 460 -10.96 29.43 1.56
CA ASP A 460 -11.90 30.37 0.95
C ASP A 460 -12.28 29.91 -0.47
N ILE A 461 -13.23 30.62 -1.10
CA ILE A 461 -13.73 30.25 -2.44
C ILE A 461 -12.62 30.35 -3.50
N ASP A 462 -11.71 31.31 -3.38
CA ASP A 462 -10.58 31.48 -4.31
C ASP A 462 -9.56 30.34 -4.21
N GLY A 463 -9.30 29.82 -3.01
CA GLY A 463 -8.40 28.72 -2.72
C GLY A 463 -8.96 27.32 -2.98
N THR A 464 -10.27 27.18 -3.25
CA THR A 464 -10.92 25.87 -3.45
C THR A 464 -10.25 25.00 -4.52
N ALA A 465 -9.84 25.60 -5.65
CA ALA A 465 -9.21 24.86 -6.75
C ALA A 465 -7.86 24.26 -6.37
N GLU A 466 -7.04 25.01 -5.62
CA GLU A 466 -5.74 24.55 -5.14
C GLU A 466 -5.92 23.52 -4.01
N TYR A 467 -6.81 23.81 -3.06
CA TYR A 467 -7.10 22.93 -1.92
C TYR A 467 -7.58 21.54 -2.37
N HIS A 468 -8.45 21.48 -3.37
CA HIS A 468 -8.97 20.21 -3.93
C HIS A 468 -8.16 19.68 -5.12
N SER A 469 -7.02 20.28 -5.46
CA SER A 469 -6.23 19.92 -6.65
C SER A 469 -5.80 18.45 -6.66
N ARG A 470 -5.53 17.87 -5.49
CA ARG A 470 -5.19 16.44 -5.35
C ARG A 470 -6.35 15.54 -5.79
N ASP A 471 -7.56 15.84 -5.34
CA ASP A 471 -8.75 15.04 -5.65
C ASP A 471 -9.15 15.20 -7.12
N VAL A 472 -9.06 16.42 -7.67
CA VAL A 472 -9.30 16.71 -9.09
C VAL A 472 -8.30 15.96 -9.98
N LYS A 473 -7.01 15.95 -9.62
CA LYS A 473 -5.98 15.16 -10.32
C LYS A 473 -6.26 13.66 -10.24
N ALA A 474 -6.71 13.16 -9.09
CA ALA A 474 -7.07 11.75 -8.92
C ALA A 474 -8.26 11.34 -9.81
N LEU A 475 -9.29 12.19 -9.90
CA LEU A 475 -10.44 11.96 -10.78
C LEU A 475 -10.09 12.04 -12.27
N ALA A 476 -9.23 12.99 -12.66
CA ALA A 476 -8.72 13.07 -14.03
C ALA A 476 -7.87 11.84 -14.41
N ALA A 477 -7.01 11.36 -13.50
CA ALA A 477 -6.23 10.14 -13.70
C ALA A 477 -7.13 8.89 -13.83
N ALA A 478 -8.29 8.89 -13.17
CA ALA A 478 -9.33 7.87 -13.29
C ALA A 478 -10.27 8.09 -14.50
N ASP A 479 -9.93 9.01 -15.41
CA ASP A 479 -10.70 9.34 -16.63
C ASP A 479 -12.16 9.75 -16.34
N THR A 480 -12.37 10.40 -15.19
CA THR A 480 -13.66 10.94 -14.75
C THR A 480 -13.50 12.39 -14.30
N PRO A 481 -12.96 13.27 -15.16
CA PRO A 481 -12.53 14.60 -14.78
C PRO A 481 -13.69 15.46 -14.26
N VAL A 482 -13.35 16.35 -13.33
CA VAL A 482 -14.25 17.43 -12.88
C VAL A 482 -14.12 18.59 -13.85
N ASP A 483 -15.25 19.15 -14.29
CA ASP A 483 -15.26 20.36 -15.10
C ASP A 483 -14.65 21.53 -14.32
N GLN A 484 -13.61 22.15 -14.89
CA GLN A 484 -12.93 23.29 -14.27
C GLN A 484 -13.83 24.52 -14.18
N GLN A 485 -14.91 24.58 -14.96
CA GLN A 485 -15.90 25.64 -14.90
C GLN A 485 -16.56 25.74 -13.52
N LEU A 486 -16.64 24.64 -12.75
CA LEU A 486 -17.11 24.64 -11.36
C LEU A 486 -16.41 25.70 -10.50
N PHE A 487 -15.07 25.77 -10.57
CA PHE A 487 -14.30 26.72 -9.78
C PHE A 487 -14.42 28.16 -10.29
N ALA A 488 -14.69 28.35 -11.58
CA ALA A 488 -14.96 29.67 -12.13
C ALA A 488 -16.34 30.18 -11.68
N ASP A 489 -17.35 29.31 -11.70
CA ASP A 489 -18.71 29.64 -11.28
C ASP A 489 -18.78 29.95 -9.78
N LEU A 490 -18.06 29.18 -8.94
CA LEU A 490 -17.96 29.46 -7.50
C LEU A 490 -17.33 30.83 -7.22
N ARG A 491 -16.23 31.17 -7.89
CA ARG A 491 -15.58 32.49 -7.76
C ARG A 491 -16.48 33.63 -8.24
N ALA A 492 -17.20 33.45 -9.35
CA ALA A 492 -18.17 34.42 -9.81
C ALA A 492 -19.33 34.61 -8.80
N ALA A 493 -19.78 33.53 -8.16
CA ALA A 493 -20.84 33.57 -7.17
C ALA A 493 -20.44 34.26 -5.85
N GLN A 494 -19.15 34.27 -5.51
CA GLN A 494 -18.64 34.92 -4.29
C GLN A 494 -18.99 36.41 -4.21
N GLN A 495 -19.09 37.10 -5.35
CA GLN A 495 -19.49 38.51 -5.43
C GLN A 495 -20.97 38.74 -5.10
N ARG A 496 -21.78 37.69 -5.15
CA ARG A 496 -23.23 37.72 -4.89
C ARG A 496 -23.58 37.31 -3.46
N LEU A 497 -22.58 36.96 -2.65
CA LEU A 497 -22.77 36.58 -1.24
C LEU A 497 -22.90 37.82 -0.36
N GLY A 498 -23.59 37.66 0.77
CA GLY A 498 -23.70 38.71 1.78
C GLY A 498 -22.35 39.08 2.41
N PRO A 499 -22.28 40.23 3.11
CA PRO A 499 -21.08 40.62 3.83
C PRO A 499 -20.71 39.59 4.92
N PRO A 500 -19.42 39.45 5.27
CA PRO A 500 -18.99 38.69 6.44
C PRO A 500 -19.73 39.12 7.72
N GLN A 501 -20.31 38.18 8.44
CA GLN A 501 -20.93 38.39 9.75
C GLN A 501 -20.13 37.58 10.78
N GLU A 502 -19.67 38.21 11.86
CA GLU A 502 -18.96 37.51 12.91
C GLU A 502 -19.90 36.58 13.68
N LEU A 503 -19.45 35.36 13.91
CA LEU A 503 -20.08 34.43 14.84
C LEU A 503 -19.42 34.62 16.21
N TRP A 504 -20.21 34.57 17.28
CA TRP A 504 -19.69 34.63 18.66
C TRP A 504 -20.06 33.33 19.36
N ALA A 505 -19.04 32.60 19.83
CA ALA A 505 -19.23 31.29 20.46
C ALA A 505 -19.73 31.39 21.90
N ASP A 506 -19.40 32.48 22.61
CA ASP A 506 -19.83 32.74 23.99
C ASP A 506 -19.68 34.26 24.24
N ARG A 507 -20.79 34.99 24.42
CA ARG A 507 -20.78 36.41 24.78
C ARG A 507 -20.96 36.51 26.30
N ARG A 508 -19.87 36.63 27.04
CA ARG A 508 -19.93 36.87 28.50
C ARG A 508 -19.86 38.37 28.76
N VAL A 509 -20.95 38.89 29.32
CA VAL A 509 -21.01 40.23 29.88
C VAL A 509 -20.65 40.11 31.36
N LEU A 510 -19.48 40.60 31.76
CA LEU A 510 -19.10 40.69 33.17
C LEU A 510 -19.56 42.06 33.68
N ASP A 511 -20.62 42.08 34.49
CA ASP A 511 -21.16 43.30 35.12
C ASP A 511 -20.38 43.74 36.39
N GLU A 512 -19.32 43.04 36.77
CA GLU A 512 -18.60 43.25 38.03
C GLU A 512 -17.23 43.97 37.89
N ALA A 513 -17.02 44.77 36.84
CA ALA A 513 -15.79 45.58 36.70
C ALA A 513 -15.87 46.97 37.37
N GLY A 514 -16.89 47.22 38.21
CA GLY A 514 -17.11 48.48 38.93
C GLY A 514 -18.24 49.34 38.36
N PRO A 515 -18.71 50.38 39.09
CA PRO A 515 -19.86 51.18 38.68
C PRO A 515 -19.57 51.92 37.35
N GLY A 516 -20.24 51.49 36.28
CA GLY A 516 -20.21 52.13 34.96
C GLY A 516 -19.31 51.47 33.91
N VAL A 517 -18.68 50.34 34.19
CA VAL A 517 -17.83 49.63 33.20
C VAL A 517 -18.35 48.22 32.96
N THR A 518 -18.91 48.00 31.77
CA THR A 518 -19.28 46.67 31.28
C THR A 518 -18.16 46.14 30.39
N ILE A 519 -17.46 45.07 30.81
CA ILE A 519 -16.49 44.39 29.97
C ILE A 519 -17.19 43.22 29.27
N THR A 520 -17.42 43.36 27.97
CA THR A 520 -17.89 42.24 27.13
C THR A 520 -16.68 41.50 26.61
N MET A 521 -16.47 40.27 27.08
CA MET A 521 -15.48 39.37 26.50
C MET A 521 -16.21 38.45 25.52
N SER A 522 -15.94 38.63 24.22
CA SER A 522 -16.41 37.73 23.16
C SER A 522 -15.22 36.97 22.58
N MET A 523 -15.27 35.65 22.64
CA MET A 523 -14.36 34.82 21.83
C MET A 523 -14.96 34.66 20.44
N GLY A 524 -14.21 35.08 19.42
CA GLY A 524 -14.63 34.97 18.02
C GLY A 524 -14.91 33.51 17.66
N GLY A 525 -16.15 33.22 17.26
CA GLY A 525 -16.64 31.91 16.87
C GLY A 525 -16.60 31.67 15.36
N GLY A 526 -15.90 32.54 14.60
CA GLY A 526 -15.79 32.44 13.15
C GLY A 526 -16.53 33.52 12.38
N VAL A 527 -16.73 33.27 11.08
CA VAL A 527 -17.43 34.18 10.17
C VAL A 527 -18.46 33.38 9.35
N ARG A 528 -19.65 33.94 9.17
CA ARG A 528 -20.71 33.46 8.28
C ARG A 528 -21.01 34.47 7.18
N ARG A 529 -21.66 34.06 6.09
CA ARG A 529 -22.09 34.90 4.95
C ARG A 529 -23.42 34.40 4.40
N ASP A 530 -24.35 35.32 4.12
CA ASP A 530 -25.61 34.95 3.47
C ASP A 530 -25.39 34.50 2.01
N GLY A 531 -26.25 33.61 1.52
CA GLY A 531 -26.23 33.13 0.13
C GLY A 531 -25.66 31.73 -0.08
N PHE A 532 -25.65 30.87 0.96
CA PHE A 532 -25.24 29.47 0.86
C PHE A 532 -25.91 28.73 -0.31
N GLU A 533 -27.21 28.95 -0.51
CA GLU A 533 -28.01 28.31 -1.55
C GLU A 533 -27.44 28.55 -2.96
N ILE A 534 -26.82 29.72 -3.20
CA ILE A 534 -26.17 30.04 -4.48
C ILE A 534 -25.00 29.07 -4.72
N LEU A 535 -24.15 28.88 -3.72
CA LEU A 535 -23.00 27.96 -3.82
C LEU A 535 -23.45 26.51 -3.91
N ARG A 536 -24.43 26.11 -3.08
CA ARG A 536 -25.04 24.77 -3.09
C ARG A 536 -25.59 24.42 -4.48
N ASP A 537 -26.31 25.33 -5.11
CA ASP A 537 -26.96 25.08 -6.39
C ASP A 537 -25.95 24.94 -7.53
N ILE A 538 -24.85 25.71 -7.49
CA ILE A 538 -23.71 25.56 -8.41
C ILE A 538 -23.08 24.17 -8.23
N VAL A 539 -22.69 23.81 -7.00
CA VAL A 539 -22.08 22.50 -6.71
C VAL A 539 -23.02 21.37 -7.10
N THR A 540 -24.32 21.49 -6.81
CA THR A 540 -25.32 20.47 -7.14
C THR A 540 -25.48 20.30 -8.64
N THR A 541 -25.50 21.39 -9.40
CA THR A 541 -25.60 21.36 -10.87
C THR A 541 -24.39 20.63 -11.48
N HIS A 542 -23.18 21.04 -11.08
CA HIS A 542 -21.94 20.41 -11.54
C HIS A 542 -21.81 18.95 -11.11
N ARG A 543 -22.20 18.62 -9.87
CA ARG A 543 -22.20 17.24 -9.37
C ARG A 543 -23.13 16.35 -10.17
N ARG A 544 -24.35 16.79 -10.46
CA ARG A 544 -25.34 16.02 -11.24
C ARG A 544 -24.92 15.87 -12.68
N ALA A 545 -24.37 16.93 -13.29
CA ALA A 545 -23.78 16.85 -14.63
C ALA A 545 -22.62 15.85 -14.66
N TRP A 546 -21.70 15.90 -13.69
CA TRP A 546 -20.62 14.93 -13.58
C TRP A 546 -21.16 13.50 -13.42
N ALA A 547 -22.15 13.29 -12.53
CA ALA A 547 -22.71 11.97 -12.29
C ALA A 547 -23.35 11.35 -13.54
N ALA A 548 -24.08 12.16 -14.31
CA ALA A 548 -24.73 11.71 -15.55
C ALA A 548 -23.73 11.19 -16.59
N HIS A 549 -22.52 11.76 -16.64
CA HIS A 549 -21.50 11.37 -17.63
C HIS A 549 -20.47 10.37 -17.10
N ASN A 550 -20.13 10.43 -15.80
CA ASN A 550 -18.94 9.80 -15.26
C ASN A 550 -19.20 8.76 -14.15
N LEU A 551 -20.39 8.73 -13.52
CA LEU A 551 -20.60 7.90 -12.34
C LEU A 551 -20.41 6.40 -12.62
N GLU A 552 -21.01 5.89 -13.70
CA GLU A 552 -20.89 4.47 -14.07
C GLU A 552 -19.45 4.10 -14.46
N THR A 553 -18.75 4.99 -15.17
CA THR A 553 -17.33 4.81 -15.50
C THR A 553 -16.48 4.75 -14.23
N ALA A 554 -16.70 5.67 -13.29
CA ALA A 554 -15.99 5.72 -12.01
C ALA A 554 -16.19 4.43 -11.22
N LEU A 555 -17.45 3.99 -11.07
CA LEU A 555 -17.80 2.79 -10.32
C LEU A 555 -17.25 1.52 -10.96
N ASN A 556 -17.27 1.42 -12.29
CA ASN A 556 -16.73 0.25 -13.00
C ASN A 556 -15.20 0.15 -12.85
N ARG A 557 -14.49 1.28 -13.02
CA ARG A 557 -13.03 1.31 -12.85
C ARG A 557 -12.60 0.99 -11.42
N ALA A 558 -13.36 1.44 -10.42
CA ALA A 558 -13.05 1.23 -9.00
C ALA A 558 -12.93 -0.25 -8.59
N TRP A 559 -13.59 -1.18 -9.29
CA TRP A 559 -13.43 -2.62 -9.07
C TRP A 559 -12.59 -3.29 -10.15
N GLU A 560 -12.70 -2.87 -11.40
CA GLU A 560 -12.09 -3.56 -12.54
C GLU A 560 -10.57 -3.39 -12.57
N GLU A 561 -10.06 -2.16 -12.40
CA GLU A 561 -8.62 -1.90 -12.48
C GLU A 561 -7.84 -2.65 -11.38
N PRO A 562 -8.23 -2.59 -10.09
CA PRO A 562 -7.53 -3.34 -9.05
C PRO A 562 -7.57 -4.85 -9.28
N LEU A 563 -8.70 -5.38 -9.79
CA LEU A 563 -8.85 -6.80 -10.03
C LEU A 563 -8.03 -7.28 -11.24
N ARG A 564 -7.97 -6.50 -12.32
CA ARG A 564 -7.07 -6.76 -13.46
C ARG A 564 -5.62 -6.74 -13.02
N GLU A 565 -5.24 -5.78 -12.19
CA GLU A 565 -3.87 -5.70 -11.64
C GLU A 565 -3.55 -6.90 -10.75
N LEU A 566 -4.48 -7.35 -9.90
CA LEU A 566 -4.29 -8.58 -9.11
C LEU A 566 -4.06 -9.79 -10.01
N ALA A 567 -4.91 -9.99 -11.02
CA ALA A 567 -4.78 -11.10 -11.96
C ALA A 567 -3.45 -11.02 -12.74
N ARG A 568 -3.02 -9.81 -13.14
CA ARG A 568 -1.70 -9.59 -13.76
C ARG A 568 -0.56 -9.98 -12.80
N GLN A 569 -0.64 -9.60 -11.51
CA GLN A 569 0.36 -9.96 -10.50
C GLN A 569 0.42 -11.47 -10.23
N VAL A 570 -0.73 -12.16 -10.28
CA VAL A 570 -0.78 -13.63 -10.19
C VAL A 570 -0.09 -14.26 -11.40
N ASN A 571 -0.42 -13.82 -12.62
CA ASN A 571 0.24 -14.28 -13.85
C ASN A 571 1.75 -14.03 -13.81
N LEU A 572 2.16 -12.86 -13.34
CA LEU A 572 3.57 -12.51 -13.14
C LEU A 572 4.25 -13.44 -12.13
N ALA A 573 3.61 -13.75 -11.01
CA ALA A 573 4.16 -14.69 -10.02
C ALA A 573 4.37 -16.10 -10.62
N VAL A 574 3.43 -16.58 -11.44
CA VAL A 574 3.54 -17.84 -12.18
C VAL A 574 4.67 -17.79 -13.19
N ALA A 575 4.78 -16.72 -13.99
CA ALA A 575 5.88 -16.55 -14.94
C ALA A 575 7.25 -16.56 -14.23
N ARG A 576 7.35 -15.87 -13.09
CA ARG A 576 8.58 -15.75 -12.27
C ARG A 576 9.02 -17.04 -11.60
N ARG A 577 8.07 -17.79 -11.01
CA ARG A 577 8.36 -18.92 -10.09
C ARG A 577 7.92 -20.27 -10.62
N GLY A 578 7.16 -20.30 -11.71
CA GLY A 578 6.49 -21.49 -12.25
C GLY A 578 5.36 -22.02 -11.36
N LYS A 579 4.90 -21.26 -10.36
CA LYS A 579 3.89 -21.67 -9.38
C LYS A 579 3.02 -20.50 -8.98
N LEU A 580 1.77 -20.79 -8.67
CA LEU A 580 0.84 -19.82 -8.08
C LEU A 580 1.37 -19.27 -6.75
N PRO A 581 1.03 -18.02 -6.39
CA PRO A 581 1.28 -17.50 -5.05
C PRO A 581 0.71 -18.44 -3.98
N THR A 582 1.45 -18.64 -2.90
CA THR A 582 0.89 -19.32 -1.71
C THR A 582 -0.32 -18.54 -1.18
N LEU A 583 -1.26 -19.17 -0.47
CA LEU A 583 -2.44 -18.51 0.10
C LEU A 583 -2.10 -17.20 0.84
N LYS A 584 -1.05 -17.18 1.66
CA LYS A 584 -0.60 -15.97 2.38
C LYS A 584 -0.06 -14.87 1.46
N GLN A 585 0.63 -15.24 0.38
CA GLN A 585 1.12 -14.29 -0.62
C GLN A 585 -0.05 -13.71 -1.42
N PHE A 586 -1.00 -14.55 -1.84
CA PHE A 586 -2.21 -14.11 -2.51
C PHE A 586 -3.03 -13.18 -1.60
N ALA A 587 -3.25 -13.55 -0.35
CA ALA A 587 -3.97 -12.71 0.61
C ALA A 587 -3.29 -11.35 0.84
N THR A 588 -1.96 -11.28 0.82
CA THR A 588 -1.22 -10.01 0.94
C THR A 588 -1.50 -9.08 -0.24
N LEU A 589 -1.68 -9.64 -1.44
CA LEU A 589 -1.98 -8.87 -2.66
C LEU A 589 -3.48 -8.55 -2.77
N GLY A 590 -4.34 -9.53 -2.46
CA GLY A 590 -5.77 -9.50 -2.75
C GLY A 590 -6.65 -8.96 -1.62
N ALA A 591 -6.18 -8.91 -0.36
CA ALA A 591 -7.03 -8.47 0.77
C ALA A 591 -7.69 -7.09 0.57
N PRO A 592 -7.04 -6.05 0.02
CA PRO A 592 -7.72 -4.78 -0.25
C PRO A 592 -8.95 -4.95 -1.16
N ILE A 593 -8.82 -5.77 -2.21
CA ILE A 593 -9.88 -6.03 -3.19
C ILE A 593 -10.95 -6.94 -2.58
N ALA A 594 -10.55 -8.00 -1.87
CA ALA A 594 -11.46 -8.89 -1.16
C ALA A 594 -12.34 -8.11 -0.18
N ASN A 595 -11.75 -7.19 0.58
CA ASN A 595 -12.46 -6.40 1.58
C ASN A 595 -13.41 -5.38 0.95
N ALA A 596 -12.99 -4.76 -0.16
CA ALA A 596 -13.81 -3.78 -0.87
C ALA A 596 -14.99 -4.42 -1.63
N TRP A 597 -14.77 -5.57 -2.26
CA TRP A 597 -15.68 -6.09 -3.29
C TRP A 597 -16.24 -7.51 -3.03
N PHE A 598 -15.64 -8.26 -2.12
CA PHE A 598 -16.00 -9.65 -1.81
C PHE A 598 -16.27 -9.90 -0.31
N GLY A 599 -16.31 -8.85 0.53
CA GLY A 599 -16.62 -8.98 1.96
C GLY A 599 -15.56 -9.78 2.72
N GLY A 600 -14.32 -9.72 2.27
CA GLY A 600 -13.20 -10.49 2.83
C GLY A 600 -13.11 -11.93 2.33
N ASP A 601 -14.01 -12.38 1.44
CA ASP A 601 -13.95 -13.74 0.90
C ASP A 601 -12.84 -13.88 -0.15
N LEU A 602 -11.74 -14.51 0.24
CA LEU A 602 -10.65 -14.82 -0.68
C LEU A 602 -11.01 -15.93 -1.67
N ALA A 603 -11.89 -16.87 -1.34
CA ALA A 603 -12.28 -17.94 -2.26
C ALA A 603 -13.07 -17.37 -3.45
N ALA A 604 -14.00 -16.46 -3.17
CA ALA A 604 -14.70 -15.71 -4.21
C ALA A 604 -13.73 -14.87 -5.07
N LEU A 605 -12.71 -14.27 -4.46
CA LEU A 605 -11.67 -13.52 -5.19
C LEU A 605 -10.80 -14.44 -6.07
N TYR A 606 -10.43 -15.64 -5.59
CA TYR A 606 -9.74 -16.66 -6.40
C TYR A 606 -10.57 -17.02 -7.63
N ALA A 607 -11.86 -17.32 -7.45
CA ALA A 607 -12.77 -17.62 -8.55
C ALA A 607 -12.88 -16.46 -9.55
N ALA A 608 -12.92 -15.22 -9.07
CA ALA A 608 -12.98 -14.02 -9.91
C ALA A 608 -11.76 -13.84 -10.82
N VAL A 609 -10.58 -14.32 -10.42
CA VAL A 609 -9.36 -14.31 -11.25
C VAL A 609 -9.13 -15.63 -12.01
N GLY A 610 -10.09 -16.56 -11.95
CA GLY A 610 -10.03 -17.83 -12.69
C GLY A 610 -9.21 -18.93 -12.02
N GLU A 611 -8.94 -18.79 -10.73
CA GLU A 611 -8.11 -19.71 -9.95
C GLU A 611 -8.93 -20.45 -8.91
N ARG A 612 -8.51 -21.67 -8.55
CA ARG A 612 -9.18 -22.45 -7.50
C ARG A 612 -8.64 -22.10 -6.12
N ALA A 613 -9.54 -21.74 -5.21
CA ALA A 613 -9.18 -21.46 -3.82
C ALA A 613 -8.63 -22.73 -3.13
N PRO A 614 -7.52 -22.65 -2.39
CA PRO A 614 -6.97 -23.79 -1.67
C PRO A 614 -7.72 -24.09 -0.35
N VAL A 615 -8.47 -23.11 0.18
CA VAL A 615 -9.19 -23.17 1.45
C VAL A 615 -10.48 -22.36 1.31
N GLU A 616 -11.56 -22.82 1.94
CA GLU A 616 -12.77 -22.02 2.12
C GLU A 616 -12.68 -21.22 3.43
N PRO A 617 -12.78 -19.88 3.36
CA PRO A 617 -12.72 -19.06 4.56
C PRO A 617 -13.88 -19.33 5.51
N THR A 618 -13.60 -19.42 6.81
CA THR A 618 -14.65 -19.49 7.84
C THR A 618 -14.90 -18.11 8.43
N ARG A 619 -16.17 -17.74 8.63
CA ARG A 619 -16.56 -16.48 9.28
C ARG A 619 -16.97 -16.73 10.73
N MET A 620 -16.45 -15.91 11.64
CA MET A 620 -16.93 -15.79 13.01
C MET A 620 -17.31 -14.33 13.27
N GLN A 621 -18.55 -14.08 13.70
CA GLN A 621 -19.07 -12.73 13.94
C GLN A 621 -19.28 -12.51 15.43
N LEU A 622 -18.30 -11.90 16.09
CA LEU A 622 -18.30 -11.51 17.49
C LEU A 622 -18.42 -10.00 17.68
N MET A 623 -18.08 -9.20 16.66
CA MET A 623 -18.09 -7.75 16.72
C MET A 623 -19.50 -7.19 16.96
N PRO A 624 -19.69 -6.36 18.01
CA PRO A 624 -20.93 -5.61 18.19
C PRO A 624 -21.22 -4.71 17.00
N TYR A 625 -22.48 -4.61 16.63
CA TYR A 625 -22.92 -3.73 15.56
C TYR A 625 -22.62 -2.25 15.92
N ASP A 626 -23.06 -1.81 17.10
CA ASP A 626 -22.75 -0.48 17.61
C ASP A 626 -21.39 -0.43 18.30
N ARG A 627 -20.38 -0.09 17.51
CA ARG A 627 -18.99 0.01 17.96
C ARG A 627 -18.75 1.22 18.85
N ALA A 628 -19.52 2.30 18.70
CA ALA A 628 -19.35 3.49 19.54
C ALA A 628 -19.89 3.21 20.95
N ALA A 629 -21.09 2.62 21.09
CA ALA A 629 -21.57 2.17 22.40
C ALA A 629 -20.68 1.09 23.00
N PHE A 630 -20.14 0.18 22.18
CA PHE A 630 -19.18 -0.81 22.66
C PHE A 630 -17.96 -0.13 23.30
N CYS A 631 -17.32 0.83 22.61
CA CYS A 631 -16.19 1.58 23.15
C CYS A 631 -16.58 2.41 24.39
N ASN A 632 -17.74 3.07 24.40
CA ASN A 632 -18.23 3.84 25.55
C ASN A 632 -18.46 2.96 26.79
N GLN A 633 -19.04 1.77 26.61
CA GLN A 633 -19.27 0.82 27.71
C GLN A 633 -17.96 0.20 28.21
N VAL A 634 -17.01 -0.10 27.32
CA VAL A 634 -15.65 -0.52 27.72
C VAL A 634 -14.95 0.59 28.51
N PHE A 635 -14.98 1.83 28.02
CA PHE A 635 -14.42 3.00 28.71
C PHE A 635 -14.98 3.12 30.14
N THR A 636 -16.31 3.04 30.27
CA THR A 636 -17.00 3.11 31.56
C THR A 636 -16.61 1.93 32.48
N THR A 637 -16.55 0.71 31.93
CA THR A 637 -16.19 -0.51 32.68
C THR A 637 -14.75 -0.48 33.21
N LEU A 638 -13.85 0.20 32.50
CA LEU A 638 -12.47 0.42 32.94
C LEU A 638 -12.35 1.50 34.02
N GLY A 639 -13.44 2.18 34.39
CA GLY A 639 -13.48 3.27 35.36
C GLY A 639 -13.26 4.65 34.75
N GLY A 640 -13.45 4.80 33.44
CA GLY A 640 -13.30 6.07 32.74
C GLY A 640 -14.36 7.09 33.15
N ARG A 641 -13.92 8.29 33.53
CA ARG A 641 -14.75 9.49 33.62
C ARG A 641 -14.41 10.40 32.44
N TYR A 642 -15.38 10.70 31.59
CA TYR A 642 -15.12 11.53 30.43
C TYR A 642 -14.89 12.99 30.85
N VAL A 643 -13.73 13.53 30.47
CA VAL A 643 -13.37 14.94 30.62
C VAL A 643 -13.11 15.49 29.21
N PRO A 644 -13.96 16.38 28.67
CA PRO A 644 -13.78 16.94 27.34
C PRO A 644 -12.56 17.88 27.30
N ASN A 645 -11.96 18.03 26.13
CA ASN A 645 -10.76 18.85 25.96
C ASN A 645 -11.02 20.33 26.31
N SER A 646 -12.25 20.82 26.12
CA SER A 646 -12.67 22.18 26.50
C SER A 646 -12.59 22.43 28.01
N ARG A 647 -12.62 21.38 28.84
CA ARG A 647 -12.48 21.45 30.30
C ARG A 647 -11.18 20.85 30.82
N ALA A 648 -10.21 20.58 29.94
CA ALA A 648 -8.94 19.96 30.32
C ALA A 648 -8.15 20.80 31.35
N VAL A 649 -8.29 22.12 31.32
CA VAL A 649 -7.62 23.04 32.24
C VAL A 649 -8.18 22.93 33.67
N GLU A 650 -9.45 22.51 33.83
CA GLU A 650 -10.12 22.38 35.13
C GLU A 650 -9.73 21.08 35.86
N ASP A 651 -9.36 20.04 35.11
CA ASP A 651 -8.99 18.71 35.63
C ASP A 651 -7.95 18.06 34.73
N ILE A 652 -6.68 18.49 34.87
CA ILE A 652 -5.58 18.03 34.01
C ILE A 652 -5.34 16.52 34.20
N GLU A 653 -5.24 16.04 35.44
CA GLU A 653 -5.00 14.63 35.73
C GLU A 653 -6.16 13.74 35.27
N GLY A 654 -7.41 14.13 35.53
CA GLY A 654 -8.57 13.41 35.04
C GLY A 654 -8.72 13.47 33.52
N ASN A 655 -8.30 14.56 32.87
CA ASN A 655 -8.23 14.64 31.42
C ASN A 655 -7.18 13.67 30.83
N HIS A 656 -5.98 13.58 31.42
CA HIS A 656 -4.97 12.60 31.03
C HIS A 656 -5.45 11.17 31.17
N LEU A 657 -6.01 10.81 32.34
CA LEU A 657 -6.56 9.47 32.57
C LEU A 657 -7.73 9.16 31.62
N SER A 658 -8.63 10.12 31.40
CA SER A 658 -9.70 10.05 30.39
C SER A 658 -9.13 9.81 29.00
N TRP A 659 -8.03 10.47 28.63
CA TRP A 659 -7.39 10.30 27.33
C TRP A 659 -6.77 8.90 27.15
N ASP A 660 -6.04 8.39 28.14
CA ASP A 660 -5.46 7.05 28.08
C ASP A 660 -6.52 5.95 28.02
N LEU A 661 -7.57 6.05 28.86
CA LEU A 661 -8.68 5.10 28.85
C LEU A 661 -9.50 5.16 27.55
N ARG A 662 -9.66 6.33 26.95
CA ARG A 662 -10.25 6.46 25.60
C ARG A 662 -9.42 5.70 24.57
N ARG A 663 -8.11 5.87 24.56
CA ARG A 663 -7.24 5.14 23.61
C ARG A 663 -7.34 3.63 23.78
N LEU A 664 -7.38 3.13 25.02
CA LEU A 664 -7.59 1.70 25.28
C LEU A 664 -8.96 1.21 24.82
N ALA A 665 -10.03 1.96 25.12
CA ALA A 665 -11.38 1.62 24.71
C ALA A 665 -11.54 1.59 23.17
N ALA A 666 -10.90 2.53 22.46
CA ALA A 666 -10.90 2.57 21.00
C ALA A 666 -10.22 1.35 20.34
N GLU A 667 -9.36 0.62 21.06
CA GLU A 667 -8.74 -0.62 20.59
C GLU A 667 -9.61 -1.87 20.84
N ALA A 668 -10.74 -1.76 21.55
CA ALA A 668 -11.61 -2.90 21.85
C ALA A 668 -12.18 -3.59 20.59
N PRO A 669 -12.61 -2.87 19.53
CA PRO A 669 -12.99 -3.50 18.26
C PRO A 669 -11.84 -4.33 17.65
N ARG A 670 -10.61 -3.84 17.71
CA ARG A 670 -9.44 -4.59 17.21
C ARG A 670 -9.19 -5.85 18.03
N PHE A 671 -9.39 -5.81 19.35
CA PHE A 671 -9.31 -7.00 20.20
C PHE A 671 -10.30 -8.08 19.71
N ILE A 672 -11.56 -7.70 19.48
CA ILE A 672 -12.60 -8.63 18.99
C ILE A 672 -12.26 -9.16 17.59
N GLN A 673 -11.80 -8.30 16.68
CA GLN A 673 -11.37 -8.73 15.34
C GLN A 673 -10.23 -9.77 15.41
N LEU A 674 -9.31 -9.63 16.36
CA LEU A 674 -8.25 -10.62 16.59
C LEU A 674 -8.78 -11.90 17.23
N GLU A 675 -9.76 -11.83 18.11
CA GLU A 675 -10.45 -13.00 18.68
C GLU A 675 -11.16 -13.80 17.58
N GLU A 676 -11.86 -13.13 16.65
CA GLU A 676 -12.46 -13.75 15.46
C GLU A 676 -11.40 -14.41 14.55
N ALA A 677 -10.25 -13.76 14.36
CA ALA A 677 -9.16 -14.30 13.56
C ALA A 677 -8.48 -15.54 14.19
N LEU A 678 -8.34 -15.53 15.51
CA LEU A 678 -7.61 -16.55 16.26
C LEU A 678 -8.49 -17.71 16.72
N ASP A 679 -9.82 -17.53 16.72
CA ASP A 679 -10.79 -18.45 17.31
C ASP A 679 -10.55 -18.66 18.82
N ARG A 680 -9.97 -17.65 19.47
CA ARG A 680 -9.68 -17.57 20.91
C ARG A 680 -9.26 -16.15 21.28
N PRO A 681 -9.33 -15.76 22.57
CA PRO A 681 -8.79 -14.48 23.01
C PRO A 681 -7.30 -14.33 22.66
N PRO A 682 -6.87 -13.14 22.17
CA PRO A 682 -5.47 -12.88 21.87
C PRO A 682 -4.62 -12.78 23.13
N THR A 683 -3.37 -13.21 23.04
CA THR A 683 -2.35 -12.96 24.08
C THR A 683 -1.87 -11.50 24.04
N PRO A 684 -1.21 -10.97 25.10
CA PRO A 684 -0.68 -9.59 25.10
C PRO A 684 0.24 -9.30 23.91
N LYS A 685 1.05 -10.29 23.52
CA LYS A 685 1.98 -10.18 22.39
C LYS A 685 1.27 -10.18 21.04
N GLU A 686 0.20 -10.96 20.89
CA GLU A 686 -0.59 -11.01 19.66
C GLU A 686 -1.41 -9.75 19.45
N PHE A 687 -1.98 -9.21 20.54
CA PHE A 687 -2.68 -7.92 20.53
C PHE A 687 -1.73 -6.75 20.25
N GLY A 688 -0.50 -6.84 20.78
CA GLY A 688 0.51 -5.78 20.70
C GLY A 688 0.44 -4.82 21.88
N ALA A 689 0.10 -5.32 23.07
CA ALA A 689 -0.09 -4.54 24.30
C ALA A 689 1.10 -3.61 24.61
N ALA A 690 2.33 -4.01 24.28
CA ALA A 690 3.54 -3.20 24.49
C ALA A 690 3.59 -1.89 23.69
N ARG A 691 2.69 -1.68 22.72
CA ARG A 691 2.59 -0.45 21.93
C ARG A 691 1.61 0.56 22.51
N LEU A 692 0.86 0.17 23.53
CA LEU A 692 -0.18 0.99 24.14
C LEU A 692 0.32 1.53 25.48
N THR A 693 -0.19 2.70 25.85
CA THR A 693 -0.02 3.25 27.20
C THR A 693 -1.10 2.65 28.10
N TRP A 694 -0.71 2.14 29.26
CA TRP A 694 -1.60 1.51 30.23
C TRP A 694 -1.61 2.35 31.51
N PRO A 695 -2.77 2.85 31.96
CA PRO A 695 -2.88 3.43 33.29
C PRO A 695 -2.54 2.38 34.36
N ASP A 696 -1.94 2.81 35.48
CA ASP A 696 -1.54 1.91 36.58
C ASP A 696 -2.70 1.07 37.14
N THR A 697 -3.93 1.53 36.95
CA THR A 697 -5.15 0.86 37.38
C THR A 697 -5.63 -0.24 36.43
N VAL A 698 -5.08 -0.38 35.22
CA VAL A 698 -5.57 -1.29 34.17
C VAL A 698 -4.47 -2.25 33.71
N THR A 699 -4.66 -3.54 33.98
CA THR A 699 -3.86 -4.62 33.39
C THR A 699 -4.48 -5.13 32.09
N PHE A 700 -3.68 -5.83 31.27
CA PHE A 700 -4.19 -6.49 30.06
C PHE A 700 -5.32 -7.48 30.36
N ASP A 701 -5.20 -8.26 31.43
CA ASP A 701 -6.23 -9.24 31.80
C ASP A 701 -7.54 -8.57 32.22
N ARG A 702 -7.46 -7.47 32.98
CA ARG A 702 -8.62 -6.64 33.34
C ARG A 702 -9.28 -6.06 32.09
N TYR A 703 -8.48 -5.56 31.15
CA TYR A 703 -8.95 -5.05 29.87
C TYR A 703 -9.65 -6.13 29.03
N ALA A 704 -9.01 -7.28 28.84
CA ALA A 704 -9.58 -8.39 28.07
C ALA A 704 -10.89 -8.90 28.67
N ALA A 705 -10.98 -8.97 30.01
CA ALA A 705 -12.21 -9.32 30.71
C ALA A 705 -13.32 -8.29 30.47
N ALA A 706 -13.02 -7.01 30.62
CA ALA A 706 -13.97 -5.92 30.39
C ALA A 706 -14.52 -5.92 28.95
N VAL A 707 -13.64 -6.05 27.95
CA VAL A 707 -14.01 -6.13 26.53
C VAL A 707 -14.97 -7.28 26.27
N ARG A 708 -14.66 -8.49 26.77
CA ARG A 708 -15.50 -9.68 26.54
C ARG A 708 -16.83 -9.63 27.29
N GLN A 709 -16.83 -9.07 28.52
CA GLN A 709 -18.03 -8.86 29.32
C GLN A 709 -18.99 -7.91 28.60
N VAL A 710 -18.50 -6.73 28.20
CA VAL A 710 -19.33 -5.72 27.50
C VAL A 710 -19.86 -6.28 26.19
N ARG A 711 -19.01 -6.93 25.39
CA ARG A 711 -19.42 -7.54 24.11
C ARG A 711 -20.59 -8.52 24.28
N ALA A 712 -20.61 -9.32 25.34
CA ALA A 712 -21.65 -10.32 25.56
C ALA A 712 -23.06 -9.71 25.75
N GLY A 713 -23.16 -8.43 26.10
CA GLY A 713 -24.43 -7.71 26.26
C GLY A 713 -24.87 -6.90 25.05
N LEU A 714 -24.15 -6.95 23.92
CA LEU A 714 -24.44 -6.15 22.73
C LEU A 714 -24.77 -7.01 21.51
N ASP A 715 -25.72 -6.54 20.70
CA ASP A 715 -26.10 -7.19 19.46
C ASP A 715 -25.00 -7.06 18.39
N THR A 716 -24.82 -8.13 17.62
CA THR A 716 -23.86 -8.19 16.49
C THR A 716 -24.48 -7.77 15.15
N VAL A 717 -25.80 -7.54 15.12
CA VAL A 717 -26.58 -7.17 13.93
C VAL A 717 -27.38 -5.91 14.21
N ARG A 718 -27.54 -5.06 13.19
CA ARG A 718 -28.41 -3.88 13.26
C ARG A 718 -29.85 -4.30 13.58
N PRO A 719 -30.50 -3.74 14.62
CA PRO A 719 -31.92 -3.98 14.87
C PRO A 719 -32.76 -3.50 13.68
N THR A 720 -33.59 -4.37 13.10
CA THR A 720 -34.59 -3.95 12.11
C THR A 720 -35.72 -3.19 12.80
N ALA A 721 -36.40 -2.28 12.09
CA ALA A 721 -37.46 -1.42 12.64
C ALA A 721 -38.53 -2.19 13.43
N THR A 722 -38.87 -3.41 13.00
CA THR A 722 -39.84 -4.29 13.67
C THR A 722 -39.34 -4.83 15.02
N THR A 723 -38.02 -4.98 15.19
CA THR A 723 -37.40 -5.50 16.42
C THR A 723 -37.17 -4.39 17.44
N ALA A 724 -36.93 -3.15 16.98
CA ALA A 724 -36.77 -1.97 17.85
C ALA A 724 -38.06 -1.64 18.63
N GLU A 725 -39.23 -1.83 18.01
CA GLU A 725 -40.54 -1.62 18.64
C GLU A 725 -40.84 -2.65 19.76
N GLN A 726 -40.39 -3.89 19.56
CA GLN A 726 -40.49 -4.96 20.55
C GLN A 726 -39.46 -4.82 21.68
N ALA A 727 -38.26 -4.30 21.40
CA ALA A 727 -37.25 -4.00 22.41
C ALA A 727 -37.66 -2.81 23.30
N ALA A 728 -38.24 -1.75 22.72
CA ALA A 728 -38.81 -0.63 23.47
C ALA A 728 -39.94 -1.06 24.42
N SER A 729 -40.76 -2.03 24.02
CA SER A 729 -41.80 -2.61 24.87
C SER A 729 -41.26 -3.46 26.03
N ARG A 730 -40.03 -3.99 25.93
CA ARG A 730 -39.38 -4.73 27.05
C ARG A 730 -38.73 -3.83 28.08
N VAL A 731 -38.28 -2.63 27.70
CA VAL A 731 -37.63 -1.67 28.61
C VAL A 731 -38.66 -0.85 29.39
N ALA A 732 -39.87 -0.65 28.87
CA ALA A 732 -40.96 0.04 29.55
C ALA A 732 -41.56 -0.72 30.75
N GLY A 733 -41.13 -1.96 31.02
CA GLY A 733 -41.63 -2.80 32.12
C GLY A 733 -40.92 -2.65 33.46
N THR A 734 -39.99 -1.71 33.62
CA THR A 734 -39.24 -1.50 34.87
C THR A 734 -39.26 -0.03 35.26
N GLU A 735 -40.18 0.33 36.16
CA GLU A 735 -40.21 1.64 36.82
C GLU A 735 -38.98 1.83 37.73
N PRO A 736 -38.21 2.92 37.59
CA PRO A 736 -37.34 3.40 38.65
C PRO A 736 -38.03 4.52 39.44
N THR A 737 -38.06 4.35 40.76
CA THR A 737 -38.55 5.32 41.74
C THR A 737 -37.60 6.53 41.79
N THR A 738 -37.94 7.64 41.16
CA THR A 738 -37.23 8.92 41.32
C THR A 738 -37.95 9.84 42.30
N THR A 739 -37.27 10.16 43.39
CA THR A 739 -37.62 11.26 44.30
C THR A 739 -37.08 12.55 43.70
N SER A 740 -37.93 13.49 43.26
CA SER A 740 -37.51 14.82 42.83
C SER A 740 -38.03 15.90 43.79
N VAL A 741 -37.11 16.65 44.37
CA VAL A 741 -37.39 17.92 45.06
C VAL A 741 -37.39 19.03 44.01
N GLY A 742 -38.49 19.79 43.97
CA GLY A 742 -38.80 20.73 42.90
C GLY A 742 -38.03 22.06 42.93
N ARG A 743 -38.13 22.77 41.80
CA ARG A 743 -38.36 24.22 41.80
C ARG A 743 -38.99 24.63 40.47
N SER A 744 -40.18 25.23 40.61
CA SER A 744 -41.06 25.80 39.61
C SER A 744 -40.52 27.11 39.03
N TRP A 745 -40.70 27.32 37.73
CA TRP A 745 -40.94 28.65 37.16
C TRP A 745 -42.05 28.53 36.11
N GLU A 746 -43.15 29.21 36.38
CA GLU A 746 -44.27 29.42 35.47
C GLU A 746 -43.86 30.41 34.37
N SER A 747 -44.26 30.15 33.13
CA SER A 747 -44.50 31.20 32.14
C SER A 747 -45.66 30.80 31.23
N THR A 748 -46.57 31.74 31.13
CA THR A 748 -47.89 31.75 30.52
C THR A 748 -47.89 31.66 28.99
N GLY A 749 -48.74 30.76 28.47
CA GLY A 749 -49.77 31.04 27.45
C GLY A 749 -49.36 31.51 26.05
N GLN A 750 -49.54 30.65 25.05
CA GLN A 750 -50.62 30.80 24.04
C GLN A 750 -50.60 29.61 23.06
N ALA A 751 -51.72 28.90 23.00
CA ALA A 751 -52.01 27.85 22.04
C ALA A 751 -52.76 28.44 20.83
N ALA A 752 -52.44 27.95 19.62
CA ALA A 752 -53.26 28.10 18.43
C ALA A 752 -53.15 26.83 17.55
N PRO A 753 -54.17 26.50 16.74
CA PRO A 753 -54.71 25.13 16.66
C PRO A 753 -54.32 24.32 15.43
N ALA A 754 -54.50 23.00 15.56
CA ALA A 754 -54.35 21.99 14.52
C ALA A 754 -55.35 22.14 13.36
N ARG A 755 -54.92 21.76 12.15
CA ARG A 755 -55.77 21.47 10.99
C ARG A 755 -55.21 20.32 10.13
N PRO A 756 -56.07 19.65 9.34
CA PRO A 756 -56.17 18.19 9.30
C PRO A 756 -55.51 17.53 8.07
N ALA A 757 -55.34 16.20 8.18
CA ALA A 757 -54.89 15.31 7.11
C ALA A 757 -55.92 15.17 5.97
N PRO A 758 -55.48 14.96 4.72
CA PRO A 758 -56.35 14.45 3.66
C PRO A 758 -56.10 12.96 3.35
N GLU A 759 -57.21 12.23 3.48
CA GLU A 759 -57.66 10.98 2.85
C GLU A 759 -56.73 10.19 1.90
N GLN A 760 -56.54 8.92 2.27
CA GLN A 760 -56.21 7.82 1.37
C GLN A 760 -57.45 7.37 0.58
N ARG A 761 -57.28 7.06 -0.71
CA ARG A 761 -58.24 6.27 -1.51
C ARG A 761 -57.51 5.25 -2.40
N PRO A 762 -58.20 4.16 -2.80
CA PRO A 762 -57.65 2.80 -2.76
C PRO A 762 -57.13 2.27 -4.11
N ILE A 763 -56.34 1.20 -3.97
CA ILE A 763 -55.86 0.29 -5.02
C ILE A 763 -57.04 -0.50 -5.63
N PRO A 764 -57.06 -0.72 -6.96
CA PRO A 764 -57.75 -1.86 -7.55
C PRO A 764 -56.78 -3.01 -7.88
N ALA A 765 -57.27 -4.22 -7.64
CA ALA A 765 -56.54 -5.48 -7.67
C ALA A 765 -56.69 -6.24 -9.01
N GLN A 766 -55.72 -7.14 -9.23
CA GLN A 766 -55.83 -8.47 -9.88
C GLN A 766 -56.00 -8.54 -11.43
N PRO A 767 -55.60 -9.64 -12.13
CA PRO A 767 -55.67 -11.04 -11.67
C PRO A 767 -54.49 -11.98 -11.94
N SER A 768 -54.53 -13.07 -11.19
CA SER A 768 -53.70 -14.28 -11.28
C SER A 768 -54.33 -15.34 -12.20
N MET A 769 -53.54 -16.40 -12.47
CA MET A 769 -53.86 -17.77 -12.94
C MET A 769 -53.49 -18.06 -14.41
N PRO A 770 -53.17 -19.31 -14.82
CA PRO A 770 -53.19 -20.56 -14.04
C PRO A 770 -51.94 -21.47 -14.15
N THR A 771 -51.90 -22.38 -13.19
CA THR A 771 -51.11 -23.61 -13.04
C THR A 771 -51.47 -24.70 -14.06
N ALA A 772 -50.48 -25.51 -14.49
CA ALA A 772 -50.65 -26.89 -14.98
C ALA A 772 -49.37 -27.66 -14.60
N ALA A 773 -49.42 -28.67 -13.70
CA ALA A 773 -49.54 -30.11 -13.96
C ALA A 773 -48.52 -30.67 -14.97
N ALA A 774 -47.88 -31.83 -14.88
CA ALA A 774 -47.53 -32.83 -13.86
C ALA A 774 -46.88 -34.02 -14.64
N GLN A 775 -45.75 -34.57 -14.13
CA GLN A 775 -45.27 -35.97 -14.29
C GLN A 775 -44.76 -36.50 -15.67
N PRO A 776 -44.04 -37.65 -15.76
CA PRO A 776 -43.04 -38.24 -14.81
C PRO A 776 -41.79 -38.89 -15.49
N ALA A 777 -40.81 -39.22 -14.63
CA ALA A 777 -39.92 -40.39 -14.58
C ALA A 777 -39.24 -40.98 -15.85
N ALA A 778 -37.89 -41.11 -15.78
CA ALA A 778 -37.15 -42.27 -16.28
C ALA A 778 -35.80 -42.42 -15.55
N ALA A 779 -35.40 -43.68 -15.37
CA ALA A 779 -34.39 -44.17 -14.44
C ALA A 779 -32.95 -44.27 -15.03
N SER A 780 -31.95 -44.17 -14.14
CA SER A 780 -30.69 -44.96 -13.99
C SER A 780 -30.00 -45.60 -15.22
N PRO A 781 -28.65 -45.70 -15.30
CA PRO A 781 -27.84 -46.30 -14.22
C PRO A 781 -26.37 -45.86 -14.03
N ARG A 782 -25.87 -46.37 -12.90
CA ARG A 782 -24.51 -46.52 -12.33
C ARG A 782 -23.39 -46.88 -13.32
N GLN A 783 -22.17 -46.42 -12.99
CA GLN A 783 -20.87 -47.15 -12.97
C GLN A 783 -19.80 -46.19 -12.39
N SER A 784 -19.31 -46.32 -11.15
CA SER A 784 -18.24 -47.19 -10.64
C SER A 784 -16.93 -47.17 -11.44
N SER A 785 -15.85 -46.57 -10.89
CA SER A 785 -14.67 -47.32 -10.39
C SER A 785 -13.45 -46.41 -10.15
N THR A 786 -12.91 -46.53 -8.93
CA THR A 786 -11.58 -46.10 -8.51
C THR A 786 -10.58 -47.24 -8.79
N PRO A 787 -9.29 -46.97 -8.99
CA PRO A 787 -8.27 -47.80 -8.34
C PRO A 787 -7.11 -47.00 -7.70
N PRO A 788 -6.24 -47.67 -6.91
CA PRO A 788 -5.63 -47.08 -5.72
C PRO A 788 -4.13 -46.76 -5.81
N ARG A 789 -3.76 -45.89 -4.86
CA ARG A 789 -2.53 -45.73 -4.06
C ARG A 789 -1.44 -46.83 -4.18
N ALA A 790 -0.19 -46.40 -4.38
CA ALA A 790 1.02 -47.15 -4.05
C ALA A 790 1.94 -46.29 -3.14
N VAL A 791 2.63 -46.95 -2.21
CA VAL A 791 3.36 -46.42 -1.06
C VAL A 791 4.81 -46.92 -1.06
N SER A 792 5.75 -46.02 -0.70
CA SER A 792 7.10 -46.23 -0.12
C SER A 792 8.25 -46.76 -1.02
N PRO A 793 9.57 -46.66 -0.63
CA PRO A 793 10.16 -46.15 0.62
C PRO A 793 11.38 -45.17 0.46
N ALA A 794 11.92 -44.77 1.61
CA ALA A 794 13.08 -43.90 1.84
C ALA A 794 14.45 -44.61 1.78
N ALA A 795 15.49 -43.86 1.39
CA ALA A 795 16.90 -43.95 1.77
C ALA A 795 17.57 -42.63 1.29
N GLY A 796 18.47 -41.92 1.99
CA GLY A 796 19.39 -42.31 3.03
C GLY A 796 20.83 -42.26 2.49
N THR A 797 21.41 -41.08 2.23
CA THR A 797 22.87 -40.92 2.05
C THR A 797 23.30 -39.46 2.28
N ALA A 798 24.33 -39.32 3.13
CA ALA A 798 24.98 -38.09 3.54
C ALA A 798 26.18 -37.71 2.64
N ALA A 799 26.67 -36.47 2.83
CA ALA A 799 27.91 -35.83 2.35
C ALA A 799 27.84 -35.02 1.02
N PRO A 800 28.72 -34.02 0.78
CA PRO A 800 29.45 -33.14 1.70
C PRO A 800 29.22 -31.63 1.44
N GLU A 801 29.84 -30.81 2.28
CA GLU A 801 29.80 -29.36 2.40
C GLU A 801 30.01 -28.57 1.09
N ARG A 802 29.15 -27.55 0.89
CA ARG A 802 29.24 -26.59 -0.22
C ARG A 802 29.85 -25.27 0.25
N ARG A 803 31.12 -25.04 -0.09
CA ARG A 803 31.75 -23.72 -0.14
C ARG A 803 31.33 -23.01 -1.43
N SER A 804 30.32 -22.15 -1.36
CA SER A 804 30.01 -21.20 -2.44
C SER A 804 29.23 -19.99 -1.89
N GLY A 805 29.78 -18.79 -2.10
CA GLY A 805 29.02 -17.53 -2.04
C GLY A 805 29.08 -16.71 -0.75
N VAL A 806 30.25 -16.40 -0.21
CA VAL A 806 30.40 -15.44 0.92
C VAL A 806 30.13 -13.99 0.48
N MET A 807 30.45 -13.62 -0.76
CA MET A 807 30.17 -12.27 -1.29
C MET A 807 28.67 -12.01 -1.59
N GLY A 808 27.89 -13.04 -1.86
CA GLY A 808 26.43 -12.92 -2.05
C GLY A 808 25.63 -12.75 -0.74
N ARG A 809 26.21 -13.15 0.41
CA ARG A 809 25.58 -12.96 1.73
C ARG A 809 25.86 -11.60 2.36
N LEU A 810 26.84 -10.85 1.85
CA LEU A 810 27.20 -9.51 2.35
C LEU A 810 26.13 -8.45 2.04
N LEU A 811 25.18 -8.70 1.12
CA LEU A 811 24.26 -7.66 0.61
C LEU A 811 22.76 -8.04 0.62
N GLY A 812 22.31 -9.02 1.42
CA GLY A 812 20.90 -9.40 1.41
C GLY A 812 20.37 -10.11 2.65
N HIS A 813 19.86 -9.30 3.59
CA HIS A 813 18.66 -9.51 4.42
C HIS A 813 18.86 -9.03 5.87
N ARG A 814 18.92 -7.71 6.08
CA ARG A 814 18.17 -7.14 7.20
C ARG A 814 16.70 -7.08 6.77
N LYS A 815 15.81 -7.67 7.57
CA LYS A 815 14.47 -7.09 7.75
C LYS A 815 14.76 -5.65 8.18
N ALA A 816 14.54 -4.69 7.28
CA ALA A 816 14.50 -3.30 7.68
C ALA A 816 13.35 -3.18 8.68
N SER A 817 13.67 -3.09 9.97
CA SER A 817 12.82 -2.35 10.88
C SER A 817 12.63 -0.99 10.23
N ALA A 818 11.39 -0.56 10.03
CA ALA A 818 11.13 0.82 9.63
C ALA A 818 11.95 1.74 10.56
N PRO A 819 12.57 2.82 10.06
CA PRO A 819 13.13 3.81 10.97
C PRO A 819 11.99 4.19 11.92
N GLU A 820 12.21 4.04 13.23
CA GLU A 820 11.29 4.59 14.21
C GLU A 820 11.17 6.07 13.87
N SER A 821 9.96 6.49 13.50
CA SER A 821 9.68 7.91 13.31
C SER A 821 10.17 8.63 14.55
N PRO A 822 10.91 9.75 14.43
CA PRO A 822 11.28 10.54 15.59
C PRO A 822 10.01 10.84 16.38
N GLY A 823 10.10 10.71 17.72
CA GLY A 823 9.02 11.11 18.61
C GLY A 823 8.66 12.59 18.40
N ALA A 824 7.52 13.03 18.93
CA ALA A 824 7.15 14.43 18.81
C ALA A 824 8.23 15.34 19.45
N GLY A 825 8.66 16.39 18.76
CA GLY A 825 9.79 17.21 19.19
C GLY A 825 10.16 18.34 18.23
N TRP A 826 11.04 19.25 18.67
CA TRP A 826 11.64 20.30 17.84
C TRP A 826 12.84 19.73 17.07
N TYR A 827 12.83 19.86 15.74
CA TYR A 827 13.88 19.37 14.87
C TYR A 827 14.25 20.43 13.81
N PRO A 828 15.43 20.37 13.18
CA PRO A 828 15.78 21.29 12.09
C PRO A 828 14.73 21.27 10.99
N ASP A 829 14.24 22.44 10.60
CA ASP A 829 13.23 22.59 9.56
C ASP A 829 13.81 22.09 8.23
N PRO A 830 13.23 21.02 7.63
CA PRO A 830 13.73 20.47 6.38
C PRO A 830 13.53 21.41 5.18
N GLN A 831 12.70 22.46 5.33
CA GLN A 831 12.44 23.45 4.29
C GLN A 831 13.33 24.70 4.40
N THR A 832 13.77 25.04 5.62
CA THR A 832 14.49 26.30 5.89
C THR A 832 15.71 26.07 6.79
N PRO A 833 16.94 26.08 6.26
CA PRO A 833 18.15 25.89 7.07
C PRO A 833 18.30 26.94 8.19
N GLY A 834 18.61 26.50 9.40
CA GLY A 834 18.83 27.38 10.57
C GLY A 834 17.59 27.62 11.45
N GLN A 835 16.44 27.04 11.11
CA GLN A 835 15.20 27.12 11.88
C GLN A 835 14.85 25.76 12.48
N LEU A 836 14.13 25.74 13.62
CA LEU A 836 13.54 24.52 14.16
C LEU A 836 12.04 24.51 13.84
N ARG A 837 11.50 23.32 13.55
CA ARG A 837 10.09 23.07 13.32
C ARG A 837 9.64 21.90 14.19
N TRP A 838 8.41 21.96 14.66
CA TRP A 838 7.87 20.91 15.53
C TRP A 838 7.33 19.74 14.69
N TRP A 839 7.82 18.54 14.95
CA TRP A 839 7.30 17.27 14.44
C TRP A 839 6.36 16.68 15.48
N ASP A 840 5.15 16.24 15.11
CA ASP A 840 4.16 15.70 16.05
C ASP A 840 4.21 14.16 16.20
N GLY A 841 5.21 13.51 15.59
CA GLY A 841 5.32 12.05 15.51
C GLY A 841 4.76 11.44 14.22
N ALA A 842 3.99 12.21 13.44
CA ALA A 842 3.42 11.79 12.17
C ALA A 842 3.66 12.80 11.01
N ALA A 843 3.68 14.10 11.30
CA ALA A 843 3.88 15.19 10.34
C ALA A 843 4.60 16.40 10.96
N TRP A 844 5.14 17.26 10.09
CA TRP A 844 5.66 18.57 10.50
C TRP A 844 4.48 19.51 10.71
N THR A 845 4.46 20.20 11.85
CA THR A 845 3.44 21.18 12.17
C THR A 845 3.87 22.58 11.74
N GLU A 846 2.95 23.55 11.78
CA GLU A 846 3.26 24.95 11.49
C GLU A 846 4.04 25.66 12.61
N HIS A 847 4.20 25.01 13.76
CA HIS A 847 4.98 25.56 14.85
C HIS A 847 6.45 25.58 14.48
N ILE A 848 6.99 26.79 14.42
CA ILE A 848 8.37 27.09 14.07
C ILE A 848 9.05 27.86 15.22
N HIS A 849 10.27 27.48 15.55
CA HIS A 849 11.10 28.13 16.55
C HIS A 849 12.37 28.64 15.86
N ARG A 850 12.57 29.95 15.90
CA ARG A 850 13.81 30.58 15.45
C ARG A 850 14.72 30.74 16.68
N PRO A 851 15.86 30.04 16.74
CA PRO A 851 16.84 30.27 17.81
C PRO A 851 17.39 31.70 17.79
#